data_AF-A0A1F7WFJ8-F1
#
_entry.id   AF-A0A1F7WFJ8-F1
#
_cell.length_a   1.000
_cell.length_b   1.000
_cell.length_c   1.000
_cell.angle_alpha   90.00
_cell.angle_beta   90.00
_cell.angle_gamma   90.00
#
_symmetry.space_group_name_H-M   'P 1'
#
loop_
_entity.id
_entity.type
_entity.pdbx_description
1 polymer ?
#
loop_
_entity_poly.entity_id
_entity_poly.type
_entity_poly.pdbx_seq_one_letter_code
_entity_poly.pdbx_strand_id
1 'polypeptide(L)'
;MVNSILLEDGHQREMKQHSNLSIPLYDVKKIIEDRNTENSNLTLSPESINLTLAGQILKQYALKEVFPPEVSEAHLKGDIHLHDLDFINRPYCSGNSVEYVKKYGLRLPGIKTQSKPAQHALTLVNHLSCFANYLQGLFAGAIGFDAVNMFFAPFTESLDDDGLIQCAQHLLYSFAQLAGGRGGQTAFVDFNVYLNVPEHFKNTPVIAPGGKYNGKTYSDYENETRRFLNAIFDVLFEGDANHANIAFPKILMHVNNQTFANDDPLYMKACKLNSKRGSVYILYDRGESIKIAQCCRLQIGLTKEEAERMMVAPEEMRFSAWQNITLNLPRIAYKNKDMEGVYKEIDRLVEVTMKGHIAKKEYIEKILDMGTKGCLSFLTRGMDGKPYLRREEAKFLVGMIGLNEMVQCLSGSQLHENDDALFMGLKIIAYLHNSVNRLSKKYGVTCMLEQTPAEGLGLRAALLDIRYFPESLKYIRGNIKTGDVYYTNSVHFAYDSGVDIFTRIEKQSKFDPMIQAGTIIHNWFGESEPDYRALASLYKNVFLHTAAVQTADSPDMTVCCDCGTMHRGFHDSCPKCASKNIYCETRVTGYFSQTSGWTKGKLAELKDRTKVNLEMRRYIMSGFNATEEKVYFFGKQNCPKCDELKKHIQQSENKDRITMVDTKDNEGLALACYYNVSELPVMLKARGGEIISKTELKGSFLKWMKQNV
;
A
#
# COMPACT_ATOMS: atom_id res chain seq x y z
N MET A 1 23.22 -43.18 8.01
CA MET A 1 24.44 -43.88 7.57
C MET A 1 25.26 -43.00 6.62
N VAL A 2 24.76 -42.65 5.42
CA VAL A 2 25.48 -41.74 4.49
C VAL A 2 25.80 -40.37 5.12
N ASN A 3 24.81 -39.69 5.71
CA ASN A 3 25.05 -38.40 6.37
C ASN A 3 26.02 -38.50 7.58
N SER A 4 26.06 -39.66 8.25
CA SER A 4 26.95 -39.90 9.39
C SER A 4 28.41 -40.02 8.92
N ILE A 5 28.63 -40.79 7.84
CA ILE A 5 29.94 -40.93 7.19
C ILE A 5 30.41 -39.58 6.64
N LEU A 6 29.53 -38.86 5.92
CA LEU A 6 29.86 -37.52 5.41
C LEU A 6 30.19 -36.52 6.54
N LEU A 7 29.57 -36.65 7.72
CA LEU A 7 29.89 -35.79 8.86
C LEU A 7 31.23 -36.17 9.51
N GLU A 8 31.48 -37.47 9.71
CA GLU A 8 32.71 -38.02 10.29
C GLU A 8 33.94 -37.72 9.41
N ASP A 9 33.77 -37.76 8.09
CA ASP A 9 34.83 -37.48 7.11
C ASP A 9 34.99 -35.98 6.78
N GLY A 10 34.23 -35.09 7.45
CA GLY A 10 34.32 -33.64 7.25
C GLY A 10 33.64 -33.10 5.98
N HIS A 11 32.89 -33.94 5.26
CA HIS A 11 32.09 -33.61 4.07
C HIS A 11 30.74 -32.94 4.40
N GLN A 12 30.77 -31.90 5.24
CA GLN A 12 29.57 -31.15 5.64
C GLN A 12 28.85 -30.48 4.45
N ARG A 13 29.59 -30.13 3.40
CA ARG A 13 29.04 -29.51 2.18
C ARG A 13 28.17 -30.50 1.41
N GLU A 14 28.69 -31.70 1.19
CA GLU A 14 28.00 -32.78 0.48
C GLU A 14 26.77 -33.24 1.28
N MET A 15 26.89 -33.35 2.61
CA MET A 15 25.76 -33.63 3.49
C MET A 15 24.65 -32.59 3.35
N LYS A 16 25.00 -31.29 3.24
CA LYS A 16 24.03 -30.22 3.00
C LYS A 16 23.38 -30.33 1.61
N GLN A 17 24.15 -30.65 0.58
CA GLN A 17 23.65 -30.84 -0.80
C GLN A 17 22.68 -32.02 -0.93
N HIS A 18 22.82 -33.05 -0.09
CA HIS A 18 21.93 -34.21 -0.05
C HIS A 18 20.78 -34.07 0.97
N SER A 19 20.59 -32.89 1.57
CA SER A 19 19.49 -32.66 2.49
C SER A 19 18.14 -32.61 1.78
N ASN A 20 17.13 -33.31 2.34
CA ASN A 20 15.80 -33.37 1.73
C ASN A 20 14.95 -32.15 2.11
N LEU A 21 14.24 -31.61 1.11
CA LEU A 21 13.05 -30.77 1.31
C LEU A 21 11.83 -31.66 1.15
N SER A 22 10.96 -31.69 2.16
CA SER A 22 9.80 -32.59 2.15
C SER A 22 8.58 -31.91 2.73
N ILE A 23 7.40 -32.38 2.34
CA ILE A 23 6.12 -31.98 2.90
C ILE A 23 5.53 -33.23 3.55
N PRO A 24 5.11 -33.19 4.82
CA PRO A 24 4.43 -34.31 5.46
C PRO A 24 3.23 -34.79 4.65
N LEU A 25 3.01 -36.11 4.58
CA LEU A 25 1.87 -36.69 3.84
C LEU A 25 0.53 -36.12 4.33
N TYR A 26 0.41 -35.86 5.63
CA TYR A 26 -0.77 -35.22 6.21
C TYR A 26 -1.03 -33.84 5.60
N ASP A 27 0.01 -33.01 5.48
CA ASP A 27 -0.09 -31.66 4.92
C ASP A 27 -0.41 -31.69 3.42
N VAL A 28 0.15 -32.66 2.68
CA VAL A 28 -0.21 -32.84 1.26
C VAL A 28 -1.69 -33.17 1.10
N LYS A 29 -2.25 -34.09 1.91
CA LYS A 29 -3.68 -34.42 1.88
C LYS A 29 -4.54 -33.19 2.22
N LYS A 30 -4.16 -32.49 3.28
CA LYS A 30 -4.78 -31.21 3.69
C LYS A 30 -4.80 -30.18 2.57
N ILE A 31 -3.69 -29.98 1.85
CA ILE A 31 -3.61 -29.01 0.75
C ILE A 31 -4.52 -29.41 -0.43
N ILE A 32 -4.73 -30.71 -0.66
CA ILE A 32 -5.62 -31.20 -1.73
C ILE A 32 -7.09 -31.03 -1.34
N GLU A 33 -7.43 -31.27 -0.07
CA GLU A 33 -8.82 -31.28 0.42
C GLU A 33 -9.32 -29.89 0.84
N ASP A 34 -8.45 -29.05 1.39
CA ASP A 34 -8.81 -27.75 1.97
C ASP A 34 -8.31 -26.57 1.11
N ARG A 35 -9.13 -25.53 1.01
CA ARG A 35 -8.74 -24.26 0.36
C ARG A 35 -7.61 -23.57 1.14
N ASN A 36 -6.59 -23.08 0.43
CA ASN A 36 -5.59 -22.19 1.01
C ASN A 36 -6.20 -20.80 1.28
N THR A 37 -6.27 -20.42 2.56
CA THR A 37 -6.86 -19.14 3.00
C THR A 37 -5.84 -18.03 3.26
N GLU A 38 -4.52 -18.27 3.09
CA GLU A 38 -3.50 -17.21 3.31
C GLU A 38 -3.67 -16.02 2.35
N ASN A 39 -4.32 -16.25 1.20
CA ASN A 39 -4.67 -15.26 0.19
C ASN A 39 -6.14 -15.45 -0.24
N SER A 40 -7.01 -14.49 0.07
CA SER A 40 -8.46 -14.58 -0.19
C SER A 40 -8.84 -14.59 -1.67
N ASN A 41 -7.91 -14.28 -2.57
CA ASN A 41 -8.08 -14.37 -4.01
C ASN A 41 -7.83 -15.79 -4.59
N LEU A 42 -7.27 -16.72 -3.79
CA LEU A 42 -7.08 -18.12 -4.22
C LEU A 42 -8.37 -18.92 -4.06
N THR A 43 -8.80 -19.62 -5.10
CA THR A 43 -9.87 -20.63 -5.04
C THR A 43 -9.29 -22.03 -4.91
N LEU A 44 -10.08 -23.03 -4.54
CA LEU A 44 -9.62 -24.43 -4.55
C LEU A 44 -9.66 -24.97 -5.99
N SER A 45 -8.50 -25.18 -6.58
CA SER A 45 -8.33 -25.71 -7.95
C SER A 45 -7.02 -26.53 -8.06
N PRO A 46 -6.86 -27.36 -9.11
CA PRO A 46 -5.60 -28.06 -9.35
C PRO A 46 -4.38 -27.12 -9.37
N GLU A 47 -4.52 -25.94 -9.96
CA GLU A 47 -3.43 -24.95 -10.05
C GLU A 47 -3.13 -24.29 -8.69
N SER A 48 -4.14 -24.04 -7.85
CA SER A 48 -3.90 -23.51 -6.50
C SER A 48 -3.22 -24.55 -5.59
N ILE A 49 -3.54 -25.83 -5.78
CA ILE A 49 -2.90 -26.96 -5.09
C ILE A 49 -1.43 -27.04 -5.50
N ASN A 50 -1.15 -27.05 -6.81
CA ASN A 50 0.21 -27.05 -7.35
C ASN A 50 1.03 -25.86 -6.83
N LEU A 51 0.43 -24.66 -6.84
CA LEU A 51 1.06 -23.45 -6.31
C LEU A 51 1.40 -23.61 -4.82
N THR A 52 0.46 -24.12 -4.02
CA THR A 52 0.64 -24.27 -2.57
C THR A 52 1.73 -25.29 -2.25
N LEU A 53 1.74 -26.44 -2.95
CA LEU A 53 2.77 -27.47 -2.78
C LEU A 53 4.16 -26.94 -3.16
N ALA A 54 4.29 -26.32 -4.33
CA ALA A 54 5.56 -25.71 -4.76
C ALA A 54 6.02 -24.60 -3.79
N GLY A 55 5.09 -23.78 -3.32
CA GLY A 55 5.34 -22.71 -2.37
C GLY A 55 5.90 -23.20 -1.03
N GLN A 56 5.41 -24.34 -0.51
CA GLN A 56 5.95 -24.92 0.72
C GLN A 56 7.41 -25.37 0.56
N ILE A 57 7.77 -25.96 -0.58
CA ILE A 57 9.17 -26.32 -0.86
C ILE A 57 10.04 -25.08 -0.99
N LEU A 58 9.60 -24.07 -1.75
CA LEU A 58 10.34 -22.82 -1.92
C LEU A 58 10.53 -22.07 -0.61
N LYS A 59 9.53 -22.06 0.27
CA LYS A 59 9.62 -21.49 1.62
C LYS A 59 10.69 -22.17 2.47
N GLN A 60 10.75 -23.51 2.46
CA GLN A 60 11.79 -24.25 3.16
C GLN A 60 13.18 -23.99 2.57
N TYR A 61 13.30 -23.98 1.24
CA TYR A 61 14.55 -23.66 0.55
C TYR A 61 15.04 -22.26 0.92
N ALA A 62 14.15 -21.26 0.90
CA ALA A 62 14.47 -19.88 1.23
C ALA A 62 15.07 -19.75 2.63
N LEU A 63 14.43 -20.38 3.63
CA LEU A 63 14.87 -20.30 5.03
C LEU A 63 16.17 -21.08 5.31
N LYS A 64 16.51 -22.08 4.51
CA LYS A 64 17.71 -22.92 4.71
C LYS A 64 18.92 -22.45 3.88
N GLU A 65 18.68 -21.96 2.66
CA GLU A 65 19.74 -21.67 1.68
C GLU A 65 19.87 -20.20 1.32
N VAL A 66 18.77 -19.42 1.37
CA VAL A 66 18.80 -18.02 0.90
C VAL A 66 19.08 -17.05 2.04
N PHE A 67 18.36 -17.19 3.15
CA PHE A 67 18.47 -16.25 4.27
C PHE A 67 19.51 -16.71 5.31
N PRO A 68 20.27 -15.78 5.91
CA PRO A 68 21.14 -16.09 7.04
C PRO A 68 20.36 -16.70 8.22
N PRO A 69 20.98 -17.58 9.03
CA PRO A 69 20.30 -18.24 10.14
C PRO A 69 19.57 -17.29 11.08
N GLU A 70 20.16 -16.14 11.42
CA GLU A 70 19.53 -15.14 12.30
C GLU A 70 18.24 -14.55 11.73
N VAL A 71 18.15 -14.39 10.40
CA VAL A 71 16.97 -13.88 9.70
C VAL A 71 15.88 -14.96 9.66
N SER A 72 16.27 -16.19 9.29
CA SER A 72 15.37 -17.34 9.26
C SER A 72 14.80 -17.65 10.64
N GLU A 73 15.62 -17.62 11.68
CA GLU A 73 15.17 -17.79 13.06
C GLU A 73 14.23 -16.69 13.51
N ALA A 74 14.53 -15.42 13.22
CA ALA A 74 13.65 -14.31 13.56
C ALA A 74 12.29 -14.45 12.87
N HIS A 75 12.26 -14.92 11.62
CA HIS A 75 11.02 -15.25 10.92
C HIS A 75 10.25 -16.39 11.60
N LEU A 76 10.91 -17.52 11.86
CA LEU A 76 10.30 -18.72 12.44
C LEU A 76 9.75 -18.47 13.85
N LYS A 77 10.49 -17.71 14.66
CA LYS A 77 10.05 -17.30 16.00
C LYS A 77 8.87 -16.33 15.93
N GLY A 78 8.80 -15.49 14.90
CA GLY A 78 7.76 -14.46 14.74
C GLY A 78 8.17 -13.05 15.18
N ASP A 79 9.48 -12.80 15.29
CA ASP A 79 10.03 -11.46 15.54
C ASP A 79 9.87 -10.57 14.29
N ILE A 80 10.08 -11.18 13.12
CA ILE A 80 9.83 -10.59 11.81
C ILE A 80 8.97 -11.52 10.95
N HIS A 81 8.49 -11.00 9.83
CA HIS A 81 7.83 -11.77 8.80
C HIS A 81 8.45 -11.47 7.43
N LEU A 82 9.02 -12.50 6.80
CA LEU A 82 9.48 -12.47 5.41
C LEU A 82 8.25 -12.72 4.55
N HIS A 83 7.84 -11.72 3.76
CA HIS A 83 6.73 -11.88 2.82
C HIS A 83 7.16 -12.70 1.60
N ASP A 84 6.19 -13.40 1.00
CA ASP A 84 6.30 -14.10 -0.29
C ASP A 84 7.47 -15.11 -0.39
N LEU A 85 7.73 -15.85 0.69
CA LEU A 85 8.75 -16.90 0.71
C LEU A 85 8.49 -18.02 -0.32
N ASP A 86 7.23 -18.25 -0.66
CA ASP A 86 6.78 -19.13 -1.73
C ASP A 86 7.14 -18.60 -3.14
N PHE A 87 7.58 -17.35 -3.26
CA PHE A 87 8.08 -16.73 -4.49
C PHE A 87 9.51 -16.21 -4.35
N ILE A 88 10.36 -16.93 -3.59
CA ILE A 88 11.74 -16.51 -3.30
C ILE A 88 12.59 -16.21 -4.55
N ASN A 89 12.28 -16.84 -5.68
CA ASN A 89 13.02 -16.75 -6.94
C ASN A 89 12.71 -15.52 -7.80
N ARG A 90 11.90 -14.57 -7.33
CA ARG A 90 11.56 -13.36 -8.06
C ARG A 90 11.41 -12.13 -7.15
N PRO A 91 11.44 -10.90 -7.70
CA PRO A 91 11.19 -9.67 -6.92
C PRO A 91 9.75 -9.57 -6.42
N TYR A 92 9.50 -8.66 -5.48
CA TYR A 92 8.19 -8.47 -4.87
C TYR A 92 7.16 -7.89 -5.85
N CYS A 93 7.15 -6.60 -6.15
CA CYS A 93 6.13 -5.99 -7.02
C CYS A 93 6.74 -5.08 -8.08
N SER A 94 5.91 -4.65 -9.04
CA SER A 94 6.34 -3.75 -10.10
C SER A 94 5.32 -2.68 -10.44
N GLY A 95 5.85 -1.53 -10.87
CA GLY A 95 5.09 -0.45 -11.47
C GLY A 95 5.50 -0.22 -12.91
N ASN A 96 4.52 0.00 -13.79
CA ASN A 96 4.69 -0.10 -15.23
C ASN A 96 3.99 1.06 -15.95
N SER A 97 4.50 1.39 -17.13
CA SER A 97 3.90 2.37 -18.02
C SER A 97 3.14 1.71 -19.16
N VAL A 98 1.93 2.19 -19.42
CA VAL A 98 1.15 1.83 -20.62
C VAL A 98 1.95 2.15 -21.89
N GLU A 99 2.77 3.20 -21.86
CA GLU A 99 3.58 3.65 -23.00
C GLU A 99 4.61 2.63 -23.47
N TYR A 100 5.10 1.79 -22.55
CA TYR A 100 6.04 0.74 -22.91
C TYR A 100 5.44 -0.26 -23.90
N VAL A 101 4.20 -0.68 -23.65
CA VAL A 101 3.46 -1.60 -24.53
C VAL A 101 3.02 -0.90 -25.82
N LYS A 102 2.59 0.37 -25.73
CA LYS A 102 2.25 1.18 -26.92
C LYS A 102 3.43 1.30 -27.87
N LYS A 103 4.63 1.57 -27.37
CA LYS A 103 5.83 1.78 -28.18
C LYS A 103 6.37 0.51 -28.82
N TYR A 104 6.39 -0.59 -28.07
CA TYR A 104 7.17 -1.77 -28.44
C TYR A 104 6.36 -3.00 -28.89
N GLY A 105 5.03 -2.98 -28.75
CA GLY A 105 4.19 -4.17 -28.97
C GLY A 105 4.48 -5.23 -27.90
N LEU A 106 4.36 -6.52 -28.25
CA LEU A 106 4.72 -7.63 -27.36
C LEU A 106 5.80 -8.52 -27.98
N ARG A 107 6.94 -8.56 -27.30
CA ARG A 107 8.08 -9.44 -27.61
C ARG A 107 8.58 -10.07 -26.31
N LEU A 108 7.92 -11.14 -25.90
CA LEU A 108 8.08 -11.74 -24.57
C LEU A 108 8.86 -13.07 -24.66
N PRO A 109 9.94 -13.26 -23.88
CA PRO A 109 10.68 -14.52 -23.83
C PRO A 109 9.78 -15.72 -23.51
N GLY A 110 9.95 -16.80 -24.27
CA GLY A 110 9.17 -18.03 -24.15
C GLY A 110 7.88 -18.05 -24.98
N ILE A 111 7.42 -16.90 -25.50
CA ILE A 111 6.24 -16.81 -26.37
C ILE A 111 6.71 -16.67 -27.82
N LYS A 112 6.38 -17.66 -28.66
CA LYS A 112 6.83 -17.71 -30.06
C LYS A 112 6.20 -16.62 -30.94
N THR A 113 4.96 -16.25 -30.64
CA THR A 113 4.21 -15.23 -31.38
C THR A 113 4.57 -13.84 -30.86
N GLN A 114 4.94 -12.93 -31.76
CA GLN A 114 5.27 -11.54 -31.44
C GLN A 114 4.26 -10.61 -32.11
N SER A 115 3.94 -9.49 -31.45
CA SER A 115 3.04 -8.46 -32.01
C SER A 115 3.78 -7.14 -32.24
N LYS A 116 3.42 -6.46 -33.33
CA LYS A 116 3.78 -5.05 -33.55
C LYS A 116 2.99 -4.16 -32.59
N PRO A 117 3.40 -2.90 -32.36
CA PRO A 117 2.59 -1.89 -31.67
C PRO A 117 1.13 -1.88 -32.12
N ALA A 118 0.20 -1.77 -31.17
CA ALA A 118 -1.22 -1.73 -31.45
C ALA A 118 -1.59 -0.50 -32.28
N GLN A 119 -2.52 -0.67 -33.23
CA GLN A 119 -3.11 0.44 -34.01
C GLN A 119 -4.54 0.79 -33.57
N HIS A 120 -5.18 -0.08 -32.79
CA HIS A 120 -6.57 0.10 -32.33
C HIS A 120 -6.67 -0.16 -30.82
N ALA A 121 -7.63 0.52 -30.19
CA ALA A 121 -7.85 0.47 -28.75
C ALA A 121 -7.99 -0.96 -28.20
N LEU A 122 -8.86 -1.78 -28.77
CA LEU A 122 -9.08 -3.16 -28.28
C LEU A 122 -7.81 -4.02 -28.41
N THR A 123 -7.00 -3.81 -29.44
CA THR A 123 -5.70 -4.50 -29.57
C THR A 123 -4.73 -4.05 -28.47
N LEU A 124 -4.74 -2.77 -28.10
CA LEU A 124 -3.93 -2.28 -26.99
C LEU A 124 -4.39 -2.88 -25.66
N VAL A 125 -5.70 -2.98 -25.41
CA VAL A 125 -6.23 -3.67 -24.22
C VAL A 125 -5.70 -5.10 -24.14
N ASN A 126 -5.80 -5.86 -25.23
CA ASN A 126 -5.28 -7.23 -25.27
C ASN A 126 -3.76 -7.29 -25.03
N HIS A 127 -2.99 -6.34 -25.58
CA HIS A 127 -1.56 -6.29 -25.31
C HIS A 127 -1.25 -6.00 -23.83
N LEU A 128 -1.96 -5.07 -23.21
CA LEU A 128 -1.78 -4.73 -21.81
C LEU A 128 -2.15 -5.90 -20.89
N SER A 129 -3.26 -6.60 -21.16
CA SER A 129 -3.69 -7.76 -20.35
C SER A 129 -2.72 -8.94 -20.49
N CYS A 130 -2.26 -9.24 -21.71
CA CYS A 130 -1.23 -10.24 -21.96
C CYS A 130 0.08 -9.90 -21.24
N PHE A 131 0.47 -8.61 -21.27
CA PHE A 131 1.67 -8.15 -20.60
C PHE A 131 1.57 -8.25 -19.08
N ALA A 132 0.45 -7.84 -18.50
CA ALA A 132 0.19 -7.96 -17.06
C ALA A 132 0.21 -9.42 -16.60
N ASN A 133 -0.41 -10.32 -17.36
CA ASN A 133 -0.40 -11.77 -17.06
C ASN A 133 1.03 -12.34 -17.12
N TYR A 134 1.84 -11.91 -18.10
CA TYR A 134 3.24 -12.31 -18.17
C TYR A 134 4.05 -11.80 -16.97
N LEU A 135 3.88 -10.53 -16.61
CA LEU A 135 4.56 -9.93 -15.45
C LEU A 135 4.12 -10.56 -14.11
N GLN A 136 2.87 -11.01 -13.98
CA GLN A 136 2.39 -11.75 -12.80
C GLN A 136 3.24 -13.02 -12.54
N GLY A 137 3.77 -13.63 -13.61
CA GLY A 137 4.71 -14.76 -13.51
C GLY A 137 6.12 -14.35 -13.08
N LEU A 138 6.49 -13.07 -13.13
CA LEU A 138 7.83 -12.56 -12.85
C LEU A 138 7.94 -11.76 -11.55
N PHE A 139 6.82 -11.47 -10.89
CA PHE A 139 6.75 -10.76 -9.62
C PHE A 139 5.84 -11.50 -8.63
N ALA A 140 6.06 -11.36 -7.33
CA ALA A 140 5.28 -12.03 -6.29
C ALA A 140 3.97 -11.26 -5.94
N GLY A 141 4.05 -9.95 -5.83
CA GLY A 141 2.96 -9.02 -5.52
C GLY A 141 2.30 -8.42 -6.76
N ALA A 142 1.76 -7.20 -6.61
CA ALA A 142 0.94 -6.58 -7.63
C ALA A 142 1.73 -5.98 -8.80
N ILE A 143 1.01 -5.82 -9.92
CA ILE A 143 1.46 -5.19 -11.15
C ILE A 143 0.67 -3.88 -11.32
N GLY A 144 1.32 -2.75 -11.06
CA GLY A 144 0.70 -1.43 -11.23
C GLY A 144 0.89 -0.89 -12.64
N PHE A 145 -0.12 -0.19 -13.16
CA PHE A 145 -0.03 0.66 -14.34
C PHE A 145 -0.38 2.09 -13.98
N ASP A 146 0.46 3.03 -14.39
CA ASP A 146 0.25 4.44 -14.10
C ASP A 146 -0.44 5.19 -15.24
N ALA A 147 -1.15 6.26 -14.87
CA ALA A 147 -1.89 7.17 -15.74
C ALA A 147 -2.69 6.48 -16.87
N VAL A 148 -3.40 5.39 -16.55
CA VAL A 148 -3.96 4.47 -17.54
C VAL A 148 -4.94 5.17 -18.48
N ASN A 149 -5.90 5.94 -17.94
CA ASN A 149 -6.89 6.62 -18.76
C ASN A 149 -6.26 7.69 -19.66
N MET A 150 -5.21 8.36 -19.18
CA MET A 150 -4.48 9.40 -19.91
C MET A 150 -3.60 8.79 -21.00
N PHE A 151 -2.71 7.84 -20.66
CA PHE A 151 -1.82 7.22 -21.62
C PHE A 151 -2.55 6.38 -22.68
N PHE A 152 -3.76 5.91 -22.38
CA PHE A 152 -4.62 5.22 -23.32
C PHE A 152 -5.41 6.18 -24.22
N ALA A 153 -5.63 7.44 -23.81
CA ALA A 153 -6.45 8.43 -24.50
C ALA A 153 -6.19 8.57 -26.02
N PRO A 154 -4.93 8.53 -26.53
CA PRO A 154 -4.66 8.62 -27.97
C PRO A 154 -5.27 7.50 -28.82
N PHE A 155 -5.68 6.40 -28.21
CA PHE A 155 -6.36 5.28 -28.88
C PHE A 155 -7.89 5.44 -28.91
N THR A 156 -8.42 6.47 -28.27
CA THR A 156 -9.87 6.68 -28.07
C THR A 156 -10.44 7.87 -28.83
N GLU A 157 -9.58 8.68 -29.49
CA GLU A 157 -9.95 9.91 -30.20
C GLU A 157 -11.08 9.69 -31.23
N SER A 158 -11.06 8.55 -31.93
CA SER A 158 -12.07 8.21 -32.94
C SER A 158 -13.28 7.43 -32.41
N LEU A 159 -13.36 7.16 -31.11
CA LEU A 159 -14.46 6.41 -30.50
C LEU A 159 -15.61 7.35 -30.09
N ASP A 160 -16.82 6.93 -30.43
CA ASP A 160 -18.04 7.46 -29.84
C ASP A 160 -18.25 6.91 -28.42
N ASP A 161 -19.32 7.33 -27.77
CA ASP A 161 -19.55 7.00 -26.36
C ASP A 161 -19.81 5.49 -26.16
N ASP A 162 -20.51 4.83 -27.08
CA ASP A 162 -20.71 3.37 -27.05
C ASP A 162 -19.37 2.64 -27.25
N GLY A 163 -18.53 3.09 -28.18
CA GLY A 163 -17.19 2.55 -28.40
C GLY A 163 -16.28 2.74 -27.19
N LEU A 164 -16.36 3.88 -26.49
CA LEU A 164 -15.63 4.13 -25.25
C LEU A 164 -16.07 3.17 -24.14
N ILE A 165 -17.38 2.99 -23.94
CA ILE A 165 -17.93 2.06 -22.94
C ILE A 165 -17.51 0.62 -23.27
N GLN A 166 -17.63 0.19 -24.52
CA GLN A 166 -17.20 -1.15 -24.92
C GLN A 166 -15.69 -1.37 -24.72
N CYS A 167 -14.87 -0.34 -24.98
CA CYS A 167 -13.43 -0.40 -24.73
C CYS A 167 -13.10 -0.46 -23.25
N ALA A 168 -13.76 0.37 -22.41
CA ALA A 168 -13.59 0.35 -20.96
C ALA A 168 -14.04 -0.98 -20.36
N GLN A 169 -15.14 -1.55 -20.88
CA GLN A 169 -15.63 -2.87 -20.51
C GLN A 169 -14.57 -3.93 -20.84
N HIS A 170 -14.09 -3.96 -22.08
CA HIS A 170 -13.05 -4.90 -22.47
C HIS A 170 -11.78 -4.76 -21.62
N LEU A 171 -11.38 -3.52 -21.29
CA LEU A 171 -10.23 -3.25 -20.42
C LEU A 171 -10.43 -3.84 -19.02
N LEU A 172 -11.55 -3.54 -18.35
CA LEU A 172 -11.77 -4.01 -16.97
C LEU A 172 -11.90 -5.53 -16.89
N TYR A 173 -12.73 -6.14 -17.75
CA TYR A 173 -12.94 -7.60 -17.71
C TYR A 173 -11.71 -8.40 -18.14
N SER A 174 -10.95 -7.92 -19.13
CA SER A 174 -9.71 -8.58 -19.55
C SER A 174 -8.68 -8.67 -18.44
N PHE A 175 -8.74 -7.77 -17.45
CA PHE A 175 -7.87 -7.75 -16.29
C PHE A 175 -8.49 -8.49 -15.08
N ALA A 176 -9.78 -8.30 -14.83
CA ALA A 176 -10.52 -8.97 -13.74
C ALA A 176 -10.54 -10.50 -13.91
N GLN A 177 -10.43 -10.99 -15.15
CA GLN A 177 -10.50 -12.39 -15.51
C GLN A 177 -9.13 -12.98 -15.90
N LEU A 178 -8.01 -12.32 -15.55
CA LEU A 178 -6.65 -12.88 -15.67
C LEU A 178 -6.39 -13.98 -14.62
N ALA A 179 -7.26 -14.99 -14.57
CA ALA A 179 -7.19 -16.09 -13.61
C ALA A 179 -6.43 -17.33 -14.14
N GLY A 180 -6.02 -17.32 -15.42
CA GLY A 180 -5.33 -18.45 -16.05
C GLY A 180 -3.81 -18.55 -15.82
N GLY A 181 -3.18 -17.54 -15.21
CA GLY A 181 -1.73 -17.45 -15.06
C GLY A 181 -1.17 -18.20 -13.86
N ARG A 182 -1.19 -17.55 -12.68
CA ARG A 182 -0.47 -18.00 -11.48
C ARG A 182 -1.36 -18.70 -10.45
N GLY A 183 -1.38 -20.03 -10.46
CA GLY A 183 -2.10 -20.83 -9.46
C GLY A 183 -3.62 -20.61 -9.46
N GLY A 184 -4.19 -20.23 -10.59
CA GLY A 184 -5.64 -20.01 -10.75
C GLY A 184 -6.18 -18.70 -10.19
N GLN A 185 -5.34 -17.78 -9.71
CA GLN A 185 -5.78 -16.50 -9.12
C GLN A 185 -5.80 -15.36 -10.13
N THR A 186 -6.78 -14.47 -10.04
CA THR A 186 -6.79 -13.20 -10.77
C THR A 186 -5.54 -12.38 -10.43
N ALA A 187 -4.90 -11.79 -11.45
CA ALA A 187 -3.75 -10.93 -11.25
C ALA A 187 -4.10 -9.71 -10.37
N PHE A 188 -3.26 -9.47 -9.34
CA PHE A 188 -3.32 -8.24 -8.55
C PHE A 188 -2.82 -7.08 -9.42
N VAL A 189 -3.76 -6.36 -10.04
CA VAL A 189 -3.46 -5.22 -10.91
C VAL A 189 -4.07 -3.96 -10.35
N ASP A 190 -3.29 -2.88 -10.38
CA ASP A 190 -3.73 -1.55 -9.97
C ASP A 190 -3.59 -0.58 -11.15
N PHE A 191 -4.63 0.21 -11.41
CA PHE A 191 -4.64 1.28 -12.40
C PHE A 191 -4.72 2.62 -11.69
N ASN A 192 -3.68 3.44 -11.88
CA ASN A 192 -3.75 4.84 -11.51
C ASN A 192 -4.45 5.62 -12.61
N VAL A 193 -5.44 6.41 -12.21
CA VAL A 193 -6.26 7.22 -13.11
C VAL A 193 -6.31 8.65 -12.63
N TYR A 194 -6.34 9.58 -13.58
CA TYR A 194 -6.35 11.01 -13.31
C TYR A 194 -7.61 11.64 -13.87
N LEU A 195 -8.23 12.51 -13.06
CA LEU A 195 -9.40 13.26 -13.50
C LEU A 195 -9.06 14.21 -14.65
N ASN A 196 -7.90 14.86 -14.57
CA ASN A 196 -7.36 15.81 -15.55
C ASN A 196 -5.90 15.47 -15.81
N VAL A 197 -5.31 15.98 -16.90
CA VAL A 197 -3.86 15.83 -17.14
C VAL A 197 -3.11 16.64 -16.07
N PRO A 198 -2.39 15.99 -15.14
CA PRO A 198 -1.74 16.70 -14.06
C PRO A 198 -0.56 17.52 -14.61
N GLU A 199 -0.19 18.59 -13.89
CA GLU A 199 0.81 19.56 -14.34
C GLU A 199 2.11 18.92 -14.84
N HIS A 200 2.56 17.89 -14.13
CA HIS A 200 3.80 17.19 -14.41
C HIS A 200 3.75 16.31 -15.66
N PHE A 201 2.56 15.94 -16.17
CA PHE A 201 2.40 15.19 -17.43
C PHE A 201 1.96 16.05 -18.61
N LYS A 202 1.64 17.33 -18.43
CA LYS A 202 1.15 18.21 -19.52
C LYS A 202 2.05 18.21 -20.74
N ASN A 203 3.37 18.30 -20.51
CA ASN A 203 4.38 18.40 -21.57
C ASN A 203 4.95 17.03 -21.98
N THR A 204 4.43 15.93 -21.44
CA THR A 204 4.91 14.58 -21.78
C THR A 204 4.54 14.25 -23.23
N PRO A 205 5.50 13.80 -24.06
CA PRO A 205 5.26 13.51 -25.47
C PRO A 205 4.39 12.26 -25.63
N VAL A 206 3.50 12.30 -26.63
CA VAL A 206 2.51 11.24 -26.85
C VAL A 206 3.01 10.19 -27.83
N ILE A 207 2.93 8.92 -27.43
CA ILE A 207 3.07 7.79 -28.35
C ILE A 207 1.69 7.45 -28.92
N ALA A 208 1.51 7.61 -30.22
CA ALA A 208 0.25 7.37 -30.91
C ALA A 208 0.08 5.89 -31.32
N PRO A 209 -1.12 5.49 -31.80
CA PRO A 209 -1.32 4.20 -32.44
C PRO A 209 -0.23 3.89 -33.49
N GLY A 210 0.29 2.66 -33.43
CA GLY A 210 1.46 2.24 -34.22
C GLY A 210 2.82 2.49 -33.55
N GLY A 211 2.85 3.02 -32.32
CA GLY A 211 4.04 3.03 -31.46
C GLY A 211 5.07 4.11 -31.76
N LYS A 212 4.66 5.21 -32.42
CA LYS A 212 5.52 6.34 -32.75
C LYS A 212 5.05 7.61 -32.03
N TYR A 213 6.00 8.48 -31.70
CA TYR A 213 5.69 9.84 -31.26
C TYR A 213 4.98 10.60 -32.38
N ASN A 214 3.90 11.33 -32.05
CA ASN A 214 3.10 12.09 -33.02
C ASN A 214 3.36 13.61 -32.97
N GLY A 215 4.29 14.06 -32.13
CA GLY A 215 4.62 15.49 -31.95
C GLY A 215 3.63 16.26 -31.06
N LYS A 216 2.58 15.62 -30.56
CA LYS A 216 1.65 16.17 -29.56
C LYS A 216 2.14 15.86 -28.14
N THR A 217 1.55 16.55 -27.17
CA THR A 217 1.74 16.32 -25.74
C THR A 217 0.44 15.86 -25.09
N TYR A 218 0.48 15.35 -23.86
CA TYR A 218 -0.73 14.92 -23.18
C TYR A 218 -1.71 16.06 -22.87
N SER A 219 -1.24 17.32 -22.86
CA SER A 219 -2.15 18.48 -22.79
C SER A 219 -3.15 18.54 -23.97
N ASP A 220 -2.80 17.97 -25.13
CA ASP A 220 -3.67 17.89 -26.31
C ASP A 220 -4.76 16.82 -26.19
N TYR A 221 -4.72 15.97 -25.15
CA TYR A 221 -5.61 14.81 -24.95
C TYR A 221 -6.42 14.89 -23.63
N GLU A 222 -6.57 16.08 -23.06
CA GLU A 222 -7.36 16.32 -21.83
C GLU A 222 -8.80 15.81 -21.97
N ASN A 223 -9.44 16.11 -23.10
CA ASN A 223 -10.82 15.72 -23.37
C ASN A 223 -10.98 14.19 -23.45
N GLU A 224 -10.13 13.52 -24.22
CA GLU A 224 -10.15 12.06 -24.41
C GLU A 224 -9.83 11.33 -23.11
N THR A 225 -8.90 11.86 -22.31
CA THR A 225 -8.56 11.37 -20.97
C THR A 225 -9.78 11.33 -20.06
N ARG A 226 -10.57 12.41 -20.07
CA ARG A 226 -11.80 12.57 -19.28
C ARG A 226 -12.94 11.69 -19.80
N ARG A 227 -13.16 11.67 -21.12
CA ARG A 227 -14.20 10.84 -21.76
C ARG A 227 -13.98 9.35 -21.49
N PHE A 228 -12.74 8.88 -21.58
CA PHE A 228 -12.43 7.48 -21.31
C PHE A 228 -12.57 7.13 -19.82
N LEU A 229 -12.15 8.01 -18.90
CA LEU A 229 -12.39 7.82 -17.47
C LEU A 229 -13.89 7.77 -17.14
N ASN A 230 -14.70 8.61 -17.77
CA ASN A 230 -16.16 8.59 -17.62
C ASN A 230 -16.75 7.22 -17.99
N ALA A 231 -16.30 6.64 -19.11
CA ALA A 231 -16.71 5.30 -19.55
C ALA A 231 -16.26 4.19 -18.59
N ILE A 232 -15.03 4.29 -18.03
CA ILE A 232 -14.57 3.38 -16.97
C ILE A 232 -15.53 3.43 -15.76
N PHE A 233 -15.94 4.63 -15.34
CA PHE A 233 -16.90 4.75 -14.25
C PHE A 233 -18.29 4.18 -14.58
N ASP A 234 -18.76 4.29 -15.82
CA ASP A 234 -20.04 3.68 -16.23
C ASP A 234 -20.03 2.16 -16.07
N VAL A 235 -18.97 1.50 -16.54
CA VAL A 235 -18.83 0.04 -16.40
C VAL A 235 -18.73 -0.37 -14.93
N LEU A 236 -17.98 0.37 -14.11
CA LEU A 236 -17.91 0.10 -12.67
C LEU A 236 -19.24 0.31 -11.95
N PHE A 237 -20.06 1.27 -12.41
CA PHE A 237 -21.42 1.46 -11.88
C PHE A 237 -22.33 0.28 -12.17
N GLU A 238 -22.24 -0.29 -13.37
CA GLU A 238 -23.00 -1.46 -13.78
C GLU A 238 -22.58 -2.71 -12.98
N GLY A 239 -21.27 -2.89 -12.77
CA GLY A 239 -20.70 -4.03 -12.08
C GLY A 239 -20.50 -5.24 -13.00
N ASP A 240 -20.31 -6.42 -12.41
CA ASP A 240 -20.21 -7.67 -13.17
C ASP A 240 -21.57 -8.17 -13.71
N ALA A 241 -21.61 -9.37 -14.31
CA ALA A 241 -22.85 -9.97 -14.81
C ALA A 241 -23.92 -10.23 -13.71
N ASN A 242 -23.53 -10.24 -12.43
CA ASN A 242 -24.41 -10.32 -11.27
C ASN A 242 -24.55 -8.96 -10.56
N HIS A 243 -24.16 -7.87 -11.23
CA HIS A 243 -24.06 -6.52 -10.70
C HIS A 243 -23.15 -6.38 -9.46
N ALA A 244 -22.27 -7.36 -9.20
CA ALA A 244 -21.29 -7.32 -8.13
C ALA A 244 -20.15 -6.34 -8.43
N ASN A 245 -19.32 -6.06 -7.43
CA ASN A 245 -18.17 -5.20 -7.63
C ASN A 245 -17.06 -5.89 -8.45
N ILE A 246 -16.49 -5.15 -9.38
CA ILE A 246 -15.27 -5.56 -10.10
C ILE A 246 -14.07 -5.32 -9.18
N ALA A 247 -13.46 -6.39 -8.65
CA ALA A 247 -12.40 -6.30 -7.64
C ALA A 247 -11.04 -5.85 -8.19
N PHE A 248 -10.72 -6.27 -9.42
CA PHE A 248 -9.49 -5.91 -10.15
C PHE A 248 -9.84 -5.48 -11.58
N PRO A 249 -9.06 -4.58 -12.20
CA PRO A 249 -7.96 -3.83 -11.60
C PRO A 249 -8.47 -2.84 -10.54
N LYS A 250 -7.69 -2.57 -9.49
CA LYS A 250 -8.05 -1.52 -8.53
C LYS A 250 -7.94 -0.17 -9.20
N ILE A 251 -8.93 0.69 -9.01
CA ILE A 251 -8.95 2.02 -9.62
C ILE A 251 -8.49 3.05 -8.60
N LEU A 252 -7.22 3.44 -8.71
CA LEU A 252 -6.55 4.43 -7.86
C LEU A 252 -6.72 5.82 -8.49
N MET A 253 -7.71 6.59 -8.05
CA MET A 253 -7.97 7.91 -8.59
C MET A 253 -7.20 8.98 -7.83
N HIS A 254 -6.35 9.70 -8.56
CA HIS A 254 -5.59 10.81 -8.04
C HIS A 254 -6.44 12.09 -8.01
N VAL A 255 -6.45 12.76 -6.85
CA VAL A 255 -7.11 14.05 -6.63
C VAL A 255 -6.10 15.10 -6.19
N ASN A 256 -6.24 16.31 -6.71
CA ASN A 256 -5.32 17.42 -6.46
C ASN A 256 -6.07 18.77 -6.40
N ASN A 257 -5.34 19.87 -6.32
CA ASN A 257 -5.91 21.22 -6.29
C ASN A 257 -6.86 21.50 -7.47
N GLN A 258 -6.56 21.01 -8.67
CA GLN A 258 -7.41 21.21 -9.86
C GLN A 258 -8.73 20.42 -9.73
N THR A 259 -8.69 19.22 -9.12
CA THR A 259 -9.90 18.43 -8.84
C THR A 259 -10.89 19.18 -7.96
N PHE A 260 -10.42 19.93 -6.97
CA PHE A 260 -11.27 20.61 -5.99
C PHE A 260 -11.55 22.09 -6.29
N ALA A 261 -10.98 22.61 -7.38
CA ALA A 261 -11.10 24.02 -7.78
C ALA A 261 -12.50 24.35 -8.32
N ASN A 262 -13.15 23.40 -9.00
CA ASN A 262 -14.45 23.57 -9.63
C ASN A 262 -15.40 22.43 -9.24
N ASP A 263 -16.70 22.65 -9.39
CA ASP A 263 -17.71 21.59 -9.30
C ASP A 263 -17.66 20.71 -10.55
N ASP A 264 -16.68 19.79 -10.59
CA ASP A 264 -16.46 18.90 -11.73
C ASP A 264 -17.49 17.74 -11.73
N PRO A 265 -18.32 17.60 -12.79
CA PRO A 265 -19.31 16.52 -12.89
C PRO A 265 -18.70 15.11 -12.83
N LEU A 266 -17.49 14.93 -13.36
CA LEU A 266 -16.81 13.64 -13.36
C LEU A 266 -16.29 13.28 -11.95
N TYR A 267 -15.85 14.28 -11.17
CA TYR A 267 -15.56 14.10 -9.75
C TYR A 267 -16.81 13.71 -8.95
N MET A 268 -17.94 14.37 -9.20
CA MET A 268 -19.20 14.02 -8.56
C MET A 268 -19.68 12.61 -8.94
N LYS A 269 -19.45 12.18 -10.18
CA LYS A 269 -19.71 10.81 -10.63
C LYS A 269 -18.86 9.79 -9.87
N ALA A 270 -17.56 10.06 -9.68
CA ALA A 270 -16.68 9.21 -8.88
C ALA A 270 -17.16 9.10 -7.41
N CYS A 271 -17.57 10.21 -6.81
CA CYS A 271 -18.13 10.22 -5.45
C CYS A 271 -19.42 9.39 -5.37
N LYS A 272 -20.29 9.47 -6.39
CA LYS A 272 -21.51 8.66 -6.48
C LYS A 272 -21.19 7.17 -6.66
N LEU A 273 -20.16 6.84 -7.41
CA LEU A 273 -19.68 5.47 -7.58
C LEU A 273 -19.19 4.90 -6.25
N ASN A 274 -18.41 5.67 -5.49
CA ASN A 274 -17.93 5.26 -4.17
C ASN A 274 -19.04 5.16 -3.14
N SER A 275 -19.97 6.12 -3.13
CA SER A 275 -21.18 6.08 -2.31
C SER A 275 -21.95 4.78 -2.48
N LYS A 276 -22.06 4.26 -3.72
CA LYS A 276 -22.81 3.02 -4.03
C LYS A 276 -21.97 1.74 -3.93
N ARG A 277 -20.69 1.78 -4.32
CA ARG A 277 -19.89 0.57 -4.54
C ARG A 277 -18.54 0.54 -3.82
N GLY A 278 -17.97 1.70 -3.50
CA GLY A 278 -16.61 1.80 -2.95
C GLY A 278 -15.50 1.36 -3.92
N SER A 279 -15.76 1.36 -5.23
CA SER A 279 -14.85 0.80 -6.26
C SER A 279 -13.59 1.64 -6.50
N VAL A 280 -13.60 2.94 -6.18
CA VAL A 280 -12.52 3.88 -6.46
C VAL A 280 -11.78 4.22 -5.16
N TYR A 281 -10.45 4.13 -5.19
CA TYR A 281 -9.58 4.55 -4.10
C TYR A 281 -9.16 5.99 -4.35
N ILE A 282 -9.18 6.83 -3.32
CA ILE A 282 -8.85 8.26 -3.46
C ILE A 282 -7.41 8.48 -3.00
N LEU A 283 -6.54 8.93 -3.90
CA LEU A 283 -5.15 9.27 -3.62
C LEU A 283 -5.00 10.80 -3.61
N TYR A 284 -4.44 11.33 -2.53
CA TYR A 284 -4.35 12.77 -2.31
C TYR A 284 -2.97 13.32 -2.71
N ASP A 285 -2.87 13.84 -3.92
CA ASP A 285 -1.63 14.37 -4.48
C ASP A 285 -1.37 15.80 -3.98
N ARG A 286 -0.46 15.92 -3.01
CA ARG A 286 -0.04 17.20 -2.41
C ARG A 286 1.40 17.54 -2.74
N GLY A 287 1.67 18.83 -2.93
CA GLY A 287 3.01 19.36 -3.16
C GLY A 287 3.51 19.14 -4.60
N GLU A 288 4.76 19.53 -4.83
CA GLU A 288 5.42 19.43 -6.14
C GLU A 288 6.09 18.07 -6.40
N SER A 289 6.16 17.20 -5.38
CA SER A 289 6.78 15.88 -5.53
C SER A 289 5.88 14.95 -6.34
N ILE A 290 6.39 14.43 -7.47
CA ILE A 290 5.71 13.38 -8.23
C ILE A 290 5.81 12.08 -7.45
N LYS A 291 4.65 11.55 -7.07
CA LYS A 291 4.49 10.25 -6.45
C LYS A 291 3.76 9.36 -7.43
N ILE A 292 4.31 8.18 -7.65
CA ILE A 292 3.68 7.19 -8.49
C ILE A 292 3.25 6.06 -7.57
N ALA A 293 1.94 5.79 -7.53
CA ALA A 293 1.39 4.66 -6.80
C ALA A 293 1.57 3.39 -7.64
N GLN A 294 2.17 2.37 -7.06
CA GLN A 294 2.59 1.14 -7.71
C GLN A 294 2.43 0.01 -6.71
N CYS A 295 1.51 -0.93 -6.96
CA CYS A 295 1.05 -1.96 -6.02
C CYS A 295 0.12 -1.40 -4.91
N CYS A 296 -0.60 -2.31 -4.22
CA CYS A 296 -1.79 -2.11 -3.37
C CYS A 296 -1.94 -0.78 -2.62
N ARG A 297 -0.84 -0.18 -2.17
CA ARG A 297 -0.72 1.19 -1.63
C ARG A 297 0.68 1.80 -1.81
N LEU A 298 1.59 1.12 -2.54
CA LEU A 298 3.01 1.48 -2.54
C LEU A 298 3.20 2.78 -3.32
N GLN A 299 3.61 3.86 -2.66
CA GLN A 299 3.97 5.10 -3.33
C GLN A 299 5.49 5.23 -3.39
N ILE A 300 6.02 5.49 -4.59
CA ILE A 300 7.43 5.77 -4.78
C ILE A 300 7.55 7.25 -5.11
N GLY A 301 8.17 8.00 -4.20
CA GLY A 301 8.58 9.37 -4.47
C GLY A 301 9.78 9.37 -5.40
N LEU A 302 9.72 10.15 -6.47
CA LEU A 302 10.80 10.30 -7.43
C LEU A 302 11.76 11.41 -7.02
N THR A 303 13.04 11.23 -7.31
CA THR A 303 13.95 12.37 -7.43
C THR A 303 13.52 13.24 -8.60
N LYS A 304 13.90 14.52 -8.57
CA LYS A 304 13.60 15.45 -9.66
C LYS A 304 14.14 14.96 -11.01
N GLU A 305 15.34 14.40 -11.02
CA GLU A 305 15.98 13.85 -12.22
C GLU A 305 15.24 12.62 -12.77
N GLU A 306 14.84 11.69 -11.89
CA GLU A 306 14.04 10.52 -12.29
C GLU A 306 12.71 10.95 -12.90
N ALA A 307 12.03 11.91 -12.26
CA ALA A 307 10.78 12.49 -12.75
C ALA A 307 10.95 13.16 -14.12
N GLU A 308 11.93 14.05 -14.28
CA GLU A 308 12.20 14.74 -15.55
C GLU A 308 12.51 13.75 -16.68
N ARG A 309 13.36 12.74 -16.42
CA ARG A 309 13.65 11.67 -17.39
C ARG A 309 12.38 10.95 -17.82
N MET A 310 11.54 10.56 -16.86
CA MET A 310 10.31 9.80 -17.14
C MET A 310 9.25 10.63 -17.85
N MET A 311 9.21 11.94 -17.62
CA MET A 311 8.28 12.84 -18.34
C MET A 311 8.68 13.05 -19.79
N VAL A 312 9.97 12.96 -20.12
CA VAL A 312 10.49 13.05 -21.50
C VAL A 312 10.40 11.70 -22.22
N ALA A 313 10.56 10.60 -21.50
CA ALA A 313 10.47 9.24 -22.03
C ALA A 313 9.52 8.38 -21.17
N PRO A 314 8.20 8.54 -21.31
CA PRO A 314 7.22 7.91 -20.42
C PRO A 314 7.18 6.37 -20.54
N GLU A 315 7.71 5.78 -21.61
CA GLU A 315 7.95 4.34 -21.75
C GLU A 315 9.05 3.80 -20.83
N GLU A 316 9.91 4.67 -20.30
CA GLU A 316 10.98 4.31 -19.38
C GLU A 316 10.54 4.32 -17.90
N MET A 317 9.29 4.72 -17.64
CA MET A 317 8.71 4.75 -16.30
C MET A 317 8.39 3.32 -15.82
N ARG A 318 9.30 2.78 -15.03
CA ARG A 318 9.27 1.42 -14.49
C ARG A 318 9.88 1.41 -13.10
N PHE A 319 9.23 0.72 -12.16
CA PHE A 319 9.67 0.64 -10.77
C PHE A 319 9.53 -0.76 -10.21
N SER A 320 10.30 -1.09 -9.18
CA SER A 320 10.10 -2.33 -8.45
C SER A 320 10.56 -2.24 -7.01
N ALA A 321 9.76 -2.82 -6.12
CA ALA A 321 10.23 -3.24 -4.81
C ALA A 321 10.63 -4.72 -4.87
N TRP A 322 11.78 -5.07 -4.30
CA TRP A 322 12.35 -6.42 -4.43
C TRP A 322 11.97 -7.35 -3.28
N GLN A 323 11.70 -6.80 -2.10
CA GLN A 323 11.31 -7.57 -0.91
C GLN A 323 10.57 -6.71 0.10
N ASN A 324 9.69 -7.36 0.86
CA ASN A 324 9.08 -6.81 2.06
C ASN A 324 9.38 -7.70 3.27
N ILE A 325 9.74 -7.07 4.40
CA ILE A 325 9.96 -7.73 5.68
C ILE A 325 9.28 -6.90 6.77
N THR A 326 8.38 -7.51 7.54
CA THR A 326 7.58 -6.82 8.57
C THR A 326 8.06 -7.12 9.99
N LEU A 327 8.13 -6.09 10.84
CA LEU A 327 8.39 -6.23 12.27
C LEU A 327 7.08 -6.47 13.05
N ASN A 328 7.11 -7.42 13.99
CA ASN A 328 6.03 -7.65 14.96
C ASN A 328 6.18 -6.69 16.16
N LEU A 329 5.51 -5.53 16.10
CA LEU A 329 5.67 -4.48 17.11
C LEU A 329 5.18 -4.87 18.52
N PRO A 330 4.01 -5.52 18.70
CA PRO A 330 3.56 -5.96 20.03
C PRO A 330 4.61 -6.77 20.78
N ARG A 331 5.30 -7.67 20.08
CA ARG A 331 6.36 -8.48 20.68
C ARG A 331 7.53 -7.67 21.20
N ILE A 332 7.86 -6.55 20.57
CA ILE A 332 8.90 -5.64 21.06
C ILE A 332 8.51 -5.12 22.46
N ALA A 333 7.24 -4.78 22.67
CA ALA A 333 6.74 -4.37 23.98
C ALA A 333 6.76 -5.52 24.99
N TYR A 334 6.40 -6.75 24.61
CA TYR A 334 6.42 -7.88 25.57
C TYR A 334 7.83 -8.20 26.09
N LYS A 335 8.86 -8.02 25.25
CA LYS A 335 10.25 -8.29 25.61
C LYS A 335 10.90 -7.19 26.47
N ASN A 336 10.33 -5.98 26.50
CA ASN A 336 11.00 -4.80 27.06
C ASN A 336 10.13 -4.10 28.10
N LYS A 337 10.78 -3.63 29.18
CA LYS A 337 10.08 -2.98 30.31
C LYS A 337 10.07 -1.45 30.23
N ASP A 338 10.89 -0.87 29.38
CA ASP A 338 11.05 0.57 29.20
C ASP A 338 11.28 0.95 27.73
N MET A 339 11.21 2.25 27.45
CA MET A 339 11.37 2.79 26.09
C MET A 339 12.79 2.64 25.54
N GLU A 340 13.81 2.57 26.39
CA GLU A 340 15.19 2.38 25.94
C GLU A 340 15.38 0.97 25.35
N GLY A 341 14.86 -0.05 26.04
CA GLY A 341 14.83 -1.43 25.54
C GLY A 341 14.02 -1.56 24.26
N VAL A 342 12.85 -0.90 24.18
CA VAL A 342 12.02 -0.87 22.96
C VAL A 342 12.82 -0.35 21.77
N TYR A 343 13.50 0.78 21.92
CA TYR A 343 14.31 1.39 20.87
C TYR A 343 15.50 0.52 20.44
N LYS A 344 16.20 -0.09 21.40
CA LYS A 344 17.30 -1.05 21.11
C LYS A 344 16.79 -2.27 20.33
N GLU A 345 15.64 -2.81 20.70
CA GLU A 345 15.06 -3.96 20.01
C GLU A 345 14.55 -3.60 18.60
N ILE A 346 13.99 -2.38 18.40
CA ILE A 346 13.68 -1.87 17.06
C ILE A 346 14.95 -1.86 16.20
N ASP A 347 16.03 -1.24 16.68
CA ASP A 347 17.29 -1.18 15.95
C ASP A 347 17.83 -2.57 15.60
N ARG A 348 17.80 -3.50 16.56
CA ARG A 348 18.21 -4.90 16.33
C ARG A 348 17.38 -5.56 15.22
N LEU A 349 16.05 -5.42 15.25
CA LEU A 349 15.17 -6.03 14.26
C LEU A 349 15.26 -5.38 12.88
N VAL A 350 15.48 -4.06 12.83
CA VAL A 350 15.76 -3.36 11.56
C VAL A 350 17.09 -3.84 10.98
N GLU A 351 18.12 -4.06 11.81
CA GLU A 351 19.39 -4.62 11.35
C GLU A 351 19.23 -6.04 10.78
N VAL A 352 18.49 -6.93 11.47
CA VAL A 352 18.16 -8.27 10.94
C VAL A 352 17.41 -8.16 9.61
N THR A 353 16.50 -7.20 9.49
CA THR A 353 15.76 -6.92 8.26
C THR A 353 16.69 -6.47 7.13
N MET A 354 17.68 -5.59 7.39
CA MET A 354 18.67 -5.18 6.39
C MET A 354 19.44 -6.39 5.85
N LYS A 355 19.89 -7.30 6.73
CA LYS A 355 20.58 -8.52 6.32
C LYS A 355 19.68 -9.43 5.48
N GLY A 356 18.40 -9.54 5.82
CA GLY A 356 17.41 -10.24 5.01
C GLY A 356 17.25 -9.65 3.60
N HIS A 357 17.18 -8.32 3.48
CA HIS A 357 17.11 -7.63 2.19
C HIS A 357 18.37 -7.85 1.35
N ILE A 358 19.57 -7.75 1.94
CA ILE A 358 20.84 -8.03 1.25
C ILE A 358 20.85 -9.45 0.71
N ALA A 359 20.52 -10.44 1.54
CA ALA A 359 20.51 -11.84 1.14
C ALA A 359 19.54 -12.11 -0.02
N LYS A 360 18.33 -11.53 0.03
CA LYS A 360 17.37 -11.60 -1.07
C LYS A 360 17.91 -10.91 -2.33
N LYS A 361 18.52 -9.74 -2.21
CA LYS A 361 19.12 -8.99 -3.32
C LYS A 361 20.18 -9.82 -4.03
N GLU A 362 21.16 -10.34 -3.28
CA GLU A 362 22.24 -11.18 -3.83
C GLU A 362 21.70 -12.45 -4.51
N TYR A 363 20.66 -13.06 -3.92
CA TYR A 363 20.03 -14.24 -4.52
C TYR A 363 19.33 -13.92 -5.85
N ILE A 364 18.57 -12.82 -5.92
CA ILE A 364 17.93 -12.38 -7.16
C ILE A 364 18.96 -11.96 -8.21
N GLU A 365 20.03 -11.27 -7.81
CA GLU A 365 21.13 -10.90 -8.72
C GLU A 365 21.78 -12.13 -9.35
N LYS A 366 22.04 -13.20 -8.58
CA LYS A 366 22.54 -14.47 -9.12
C LYS A 366 21.61 -15.09 -10.17
N ILE A 367 20.29 -14.98 -9.99
CA ILE A 367 19.30 -15.45 -10.98
C ILE A 367 19.32 -14.55 -12.22
N LEU A 368 19.39 -13.23 -12.04
CA LEU A 368 19.47 -12.26 -13.14
C LEU A 368 20.77 -12.41 -13.94
N ASP A 369 21.87 -12.83 -13.31
CA ASP A 369 23.16 -13.07 -13.97
C ASP A 369 23.15 -14.28 -14.92
N MET A 370 22.14 -15.14 -14.84
CA MET A 370 21.87 -16.16 -15.88
C MET A 370 21.45 -15.54 -17.22
N GLY A 371 21.15 -14.23 -17.24
CA GLY A 371 20.83 -13.45 -18.44
C GLY A 371 19.62 -14.01 -19.20
N THR A 372 19.73 -14.03 -20.52
CA THR A 372 18.64 -14.46 -21.41
C THR A 372 18.31 -15.95 -21.34
N LYS A 373 19.12 -16.76 -20.65
CA LYS A 373 18.86 -18.19 -20.41
C LYS A 373 18.13 -18.45 -19.09
N GLY A 374 18.07 -17.46 -18.19
CA GLY A 374 17.44 -17.57 -16.87
C GLY A 374 15.92 -17.46 -16.90
N CYS A 375 15.28 -17.88 -15.80
CA CYS A 375 13.83 -17.77 -15.62
C CYS A 375 13.33 -16.32 -15.53
N LEU A 376 14.22 -15.37 -15.23
CA LEU A 376 13.93 -13.93 -15.20
C LEU A 376 14.45 -13.20 -16.46
N SER A 377 14.64 -13.91 -17.57
CA SER A 377 15.25 -13.37 -18.80
C SER A 377 14.66 -12.05 -19.27
N PHE A 378 13.33 -11.87 -19.24
CA PHE A 378 12.68 -10.61 -19.58
C PHE A 378 13.11 -9.44 -18.68
N LEU A 379 13.30 -9.70 -17.39
CA LEU A 379 13.75 -8.68 -16.44
C LEU A 379 15.18 -8.21 -16.76
N THR A 380 16.02 -9.09 -17.31
CA THR A 380 17.40 -8.79 -17.72
C THR A 380 17.48 -8.03 -19.04
N ARG A 381 16.52 -8.24 -19.95
CA ARG A 381 16.47 -7.59 -21.27
C ARG A 381 15.03 -7.48 -21.74
N GLY A 382 14.48 -6.27 -21.64
CA GLY A 382 13.14 -5.94 -22.08
C GLY A 382 13.02 -5.75 -23.59
N MET A 383 11.84 -5.32 -24.03
CA MET A 383 11.47 -5.06 -25.43
C MET A 383 12.22 -3.87 -26.06
N ASP A 384 12.73 -2.96 -25.24
CA ASP A 384 13.60 -1.83 -25.60
C ASP A 384 15.08 -2.24 -25.72
N GLY A 385 15.40 -3.51 -25.44
CA GLY A 385 16.76 -4.02 -25.42
C GLY A 385 17.58 -3.62 -24.19
N LYS A 386 16.99 -2.86 -23.25
CA LYS A 386 17.59 -2.47 -21.97
C LYS A 386 17.12 -3.41 -20.85
N PRO A 387 17.78 -3.46 -19.68
CA PRO A 387 17.22 -4.15 -18.52
C PRO A 387 15.84 -3.60 -18.17
N TYR A 388 14.86 -4.50 -18.06
CA TYR A 388 13.51 -4.12 -17.65
C TYR A 388 13.48 -3.83 -16.14
N LEU A 389 14.11 -4.69 -15.36
CA LEU A 389 14.35 -4.49 -13.93
C LEU A 389 15.71 -3.79 -13.73
N ARG A 390 15.67 -2.54 -13.28
CA ARG A 390 16.86 -1.74 -12.96
C ARG A 390 17.38 -2.09 -11.57
N ARG A 391 18.62 -2.58 -11.49
CA ARG A 391 19.21 -3.12 -10.25
C ARG A 391 19.56 -1.99 -9.28
N GLU A 392 20.03 -0.88 -9.82
CA GLU A 392 20.42 0.35 -9.13
C GLU A 392 19.23 1.11 -8.54
N GLU A 393 18.05 0.97 -9.13
CA GLU A 393 16.80 1.61 -8.66
C GLU A 393 16.01 0.70 -7.68
N ALA A 394 16.54 -0.46 -7.30
CA ALA A 394 15.86 -1.43 -6.44
C ALA A 394 15.52 -0.85 -5.06
N LYS A 395 14.24 -0.94 -4.67
CA LYS A 395 13.73 -0.52 -3.37
C LYS A 395 13.35 -1.74 -2.51
N PHE A 396 13.46 -1.58 -1.20
CA PHE A 396 13.12 -2.59 -0.20
C PHE A 396 12.16 -2.02 0.83
N LEU A 397 11.29 -2.86 1.39
CA LEU A 397 10.23 -2.43 2.28
C LEU A 397 10.43 -3.02 3.68
N VAL A 398 10.36 -2.13 4.68
CA VAL A 398 10.28 -2.49 6.09
C VAL A 398 8.85 -2.25 6.54
N GLY A 399 8.11 -3.34 6.75
CA GLY A 399 6.72 -3.30 7.19
C GLY A 399 6.56 -3.28 8.70
N MET A 400 5.34 -3.03 9.18
CA MET A 400 4.99 -3.08 10.60
C MET A 400 3.57 -3.61 10.84
N ILE A 401 3.35 -4.24 11.99
CA ILE A 401 2.03 -4.70 12.44
C ILE A 401 1.85 -4.46 13.95
N GLY A 402 0.62 -4.16 14.39
CA GLY A 402 0.22 -4.17 15.80
C GLY A 402 0.71 -2.98 16.63
N LEU A 403 0.82 -1.78 16.05
CA LEU A 403 1.20 -0.59 16.84
C LEU A 403 0.18 -0.32 17.96
N ASN A 404 -1.11 -0.55 17.70
CA ASN A 404 -2.16 -0.37 18.70
C ASN A 404 -1.92 -1.24 19.94
N GLU A 405 -1.69 -2.54 19.75
CA GLU A 405 -1.44 -3.47 20.86
C GLU A 405 -0.08 -3.21 21.53
N MET A 406 0.93 -2.76 20.79
CA MET A 406 2.21 -2.33 21.36
C MET A 406 2.04 -1.14 22.31
N VAL A 407 1.32 -0.09 21.86
CA VAL A 407 1.08 1.11 22.68
C VAL A 407 0.19 0.77 23.88
N GLN A 408 -0.82 -0.08 23.70
CA GLN A 408 -1.66 -0.56 24.79
C GLN A 408 -0.83 -1.30 25.85
N CYS A 409 0.12 -2.14 25.43
CA CYS A 409 1.00 -2.85 26.36
C CYS A 409 1.92 -1.90 27.14
N LEU A 410 2.42 -0.83 26.51
CA LEU A 410 3.38 0.09 27.13
C LEU A 410 2.73 1.18 27.99
N SER A 411 1.55 1.66 27.61
CA SER A 411 0.88 2.79 28.26
C SER A 411 -0.36 2.41 29.06
N GLY A 412 -0.92 1.23 28.83
CA GLY A 412 -2.23 0.83 29.33
C GLY A 412 -3.40 1.43 28.54
N SER A 413 -3.14 2.23 27.50
CA SER A 413 -4.16 2.85 26.66
C SER A 413 -3.94 2.54 25.17
N GLN A 414 -5.02 2.41 24.42
CA GLN A 414 -4.98 2.24 22.97
C GLN A 414 -4.74 3.58 22.26
N LEU A 415 -4.30 3.52 20.99
CA LEU A 415 -3.93 4.70 20.20
C LEU A 415 -5.01 5.78 20.12
N HIS A 416 -6.27 5.39 20.19
CA HIS A 416 -7.42 6.28 20.02
C HIS A 416 -7.99 6.82 21.34
N GLU A 417 -7.62 6.22 22.48
CA GLU A 417 -8.25 6.50 23.77
C GLU A 417 -7.81 7.85 24.36
N ASN A 418 -6.56 8.25 24.14
CA ASN A 418 -6.07 9.57 24.53
C ASN A 418 -4.87 10.00 23.67
N ASP A 419 -4.55 11.29 23.74
CA ASP A 419 -3.50 11.88 22.91
C ASP A 419 -2.08 11.52 23.36
N ASP A 420 -1.87 11.17 24.63
CA ASP A 420 -0.58 10.69 25.11
C ASP A 420 -0.22 9.33 24.49
N ALA A 421 -1.20 8.42 24.38
CA ALA A 421 -1.07 7.13 23.70
C ALA A 421 -0.81 7.33 22.20
N LEU A 422 -1.57 8.23 21.55
CA LEU A 422 -1.33 8.58 20.14
C LEU A 422 0.10 9.13 19.94
N PHE A 423 0.53 10.05 20.80
CA PHE A 423 1.85 10.67 20.72
C PHE A 423 2.97 9.66 21.01
N MET A 424 2.76 8.71 21.93
CA MET A 424 3.66 7.57 22.13
C MET A 424 3.79 6.74 20.85
N GLY A 425 2.67 6.41 20.20
CA GLY A 425 2.67 5.74 18.90
C GLY A 425 3.46 6.51 17.84
N LEU A 426 3.25 7.83 17.74
CA LEU A 426 3.99 8.68 16.81
C LEU A 426 5.50 8.68 17.09
N LYS A 427 5.92 8.73 18.36
CA LYS A 427 7.34 8.64 18.74
C LYS A 427 7.97 7.30 18.36
N ILE A 428 7.24 6.19 18.56
CA ILE A 428 7.71 4.86 18.17
C ILE A 428 7.90 4.77 16.66
N ILE A 429 6.93 5.26 15.88
CA ILE A 429 7.02 5.25 14.41
C ILE A 429 8.09 6.23 13.92
N ALA A 430 8.27 7.39 14.55
CA ALA A 430 9.36 8.32 14.24
C ALA A 430 10.73 7.68 14.48
N TYR A 431 10.88 6.96 15.60
CA TYR A 431 12.09 6.19 15.90
C TYR A 431 12.32 5.11 14.84
N LEU A 432 11.30 4.31 14.50
CA LEU A 432 11.40 3.27 13.49
C LEU A 432 11.77 3.85 12.11
N HIS A 433 11.13 4.95 11.70
CA HIS A 433 11.45 5.67 10.47
C HIS A 433 12.93 6.10 10.43
N ASN A 434 13.40 6.75 11.50
CA ASN A 434 14.79 7.20 11.59
C ASN A 434 15.79 6.04 11.65
N SER A 435 15.43 4.94 12.33
CA SER A 435 16.22 3.71 12.36
C SER A 435 16.35 3.08 10.97
N VAL A 436 15.24 2.92 10.24
CA VAL A 436 15.22 2.44 8.86
C VAL A 436 16.08 3.32 7.97
N ASN A 437 15.92 4.65 8.01
CA ASN A 437 16.73 5.57 7.20
C ASN A 437 18.23 5.47 7.52
N ARG A 438 18.59 5.40 8.81
CA ARG A 438 19.98 5.33 9.27
C ARG A 438 20.63 4.02 8.86
N LEU A 439 19.96 2.90 9.10
CA LEU A 439 20.49 1.56 8.81
C LEU A 439 20.46 1.27 7.30
N SER A 440 19.43 1.74 6.58
CA SER A 440 19.39 1.72 5.11
C SER A 440 20.67 2.32 4.50
N LYS A 441 21.11 3.49 4.99
CA LYS A 441 22.37 4.12 4.56
C LYS A 441 23.60 3.32 4.98
N LYS A 442 23.65 2.85 6.23
CA LYS A 442 24.77 2.06 6.77
C LYS A 442 25.03 0.78 5.96
N TYR A 443 23.96 0.09 5.54
CA TYR A 443 24.03 -1.18 4.83
C TYR A 443 23.98 -1.04 3.30
N GLY A 444 23.82 0.17 2.75
CA GLY A 444 23.78 0.41 1.32
C GLY A 444 22.54 -0.18 0.61
N VAL A 445 21.41 -0.28 1.32
CA VAL A 445 20.15 -0.81 0.80
C VAL A 445 19.08 0.27 0.91
N THR A 446 18.48 0.71 -0.19
CA THR A 446 17.42 1.73 -0.16
C THR A 446 16.13 1.15 0.38
N CYS A 447 15.79 1.47 1.63
CA CYS A 447 14.60 0.96 2.30
C CYS A 447 13.58 2.06 2.56
N MET A 448 12.30 1.68 2.54
CA MET A 448 11.17 2.55 2.87
C MET A 448 10.28 1.85 3.90
N LEU A 449 9.69 2.65 4.79
CA LEU A 449 8.73 2.15 5.76
C LEU A 449 7.35 1.94 5.09
N GLU A 450 6.70 0.79 5.34
CA GLU A 450 5.44 0.37 4.71
C GLU A 450 4.35 0.03 5.74
N GLN A 451 3.13 0.52 5.52
CA GLN A 451 1.94 0.06 6.23
C GLN A 451 1.48 -1.30 5.66
N THR A 452 1.98 -2.39 6.24
CA THR A 452 1.72 -3.77 5.82
C THR A 452 0.22 -4.13 5.81
N PRO A 453 -0.33 -4.65 4.69
CA PRO A 453 -1.73 -5.10 4.62
C PRO A 453 -2.09 -6.25 5.57
N ALA A 454 -1.13 -7.13 5.85
CA ALA A 454 -1.21 -8.19 6.86
C ALA A 454 -2.42 -9.14 6.76
N GLU A 455 -2.75 -9.61 5.55
CA GLU A 455 -3.89 -10.52 5.32
C GLU A 455 -3.79 -11.84 6.09
N GLY A 456 -2.67 -12.56 5.94
CA GLY A 456 -2.35 -13.74 6.75
C GLY A 456 -1.51 -13.45 8.00
N LEU A 457 -0.73 -12.35 7.98
CA LEU A 457 0.23 -12.04 9.05
C LEU A 457 -0.43 -11.76 10.40
N GLY A 458 -1.57 -11.06 10.43
CA GLY A 458 -2.25 -10.71 11.68
C GLY A 458 -2.57 -11.93 12.55
N LEU A 459 -3.11 -12.99 11.93
CA LEU A 459 -3.38 -14.26 12.61
C LEU A 459 -2.09 -14.97 13.01
N ARG A 460 -1.12 -15.08 12.09
CA ARG A 460 0.15 -15.79 12.35
C ARG A 460 0.92 -15.18 13.52
N ALA A 461 1.05 -13.86 13.55
CA ALA A 461 1.77 -13.15 14.60
C ALA A 461 1.10 -13.35 15.97
N ALA A 462 -0.23 -13.21 16.03
CA ALA A 462 -1.00 -13.45 17.25
C ALA A 462 -0.83 -14.89 17.78
N LEU A 463 -0.97 -15.91 16.91
CA LEU A 463 -0.82 -17.31 17.32
C LEU A 463 0.60 -17.65 17.84
N LEU A 464 1.64 -17.07 17.23
CA LEU A 464 3.00 -17.25 17.71
C LEU A 464 3.21 -16.55 19.05
N ASP A 465 2.67 -15.34 19.23
CA ASP A 465 2.80 -14.60 20.50
C ASP A 465 2.06 -15.28 21.64
N ILE A 466 0.88 -15.86 21.40
CA ILE A 466 0.18 -16.68 22.42
C ILE A 466 1.07 -17.82 22.93
N ARG A 467 1.86 -18.43 22.04
CA ARG A 467 2.76 -19.54 22.39
C ARG A 467 3.96 -19.09 23.21
N TYR A 468 4.58 -17.96 22.84
CA TYR A 468 5.86 -17.53 23.42
C TYR A 468 5.73 -16.52 24.56
N PHE A 469 4.62 -15.77 24.61
CA PHE A 469 4.38 -14.66 25.53
C PHE A 469 2.96 -14.77 26.09
N PRO A 470 2.73 -15.51 27.19
CA PRO A 470 1.40 -15.65 27.79
C PRO A 470 0.71 -14.33 28.14
N GLU A 471 1.48 -13.27 28.41
CA GLU A 471 0.98 -11.92 28.66
C GLU A 471 0.29 -11.29 27.44
N SER A 472 0.61 -11.75 26.22
CA SER A 472 0.00 -11.26 24.97
C SER A 472 -1.51 -11.47 24.91
N LEU A 473 -2.04 -12.44 25.67
CA LEU A 473 -3.47 -12.74 25.78
C LEU A 473 -4.30 -11.54 26.25
N LYS A 474 -3.69 -10.54 26.88
CA LYS A 474 -4.37 -9.32 27.32
C LYS A 474 -4.65 -8.32 26.19
N TYR A 475 -3.87 -8.39 25.11
CA TYR A 475 -3.83 -7.35 24.06
C TYR A 475 -4.30 -7.87 22.71
N ILE A 476 -4.07 -9.16 22.43
CA ILE A 476 -4.52 -9.81 21.19
C ILE A 476 -6.04 -9.68 21.04
N ARG A 477 -6.49 -9.35 19.83
CA ARG A 477 -7.91 -9.14 19.49
C ARG A 477 -8.58 -10.43 19.04
N GLY A 478 -9.92 -10.42 18.99
CA GLY A 478 -10.74 -11.57 18.62
C GLY A 478 -10.96 -12.56 19.77
N ASN A 479 -11.17 -13.83 19.43
CA ASN A 479 -11.55 -14.87 20.39
C ASN A 479 -10.45 -15.93 20.56
N ILE A 480 -9.77 -15.85 21.69
CA ILE A 480 -8.68 -16.76 22.08
C ILE A 480 -9.15 -18.22 22.16
N LYS A 481 -10.38 -18.48 22.62
CA LYS A 481 -10.90 -19.85 22.83
C LYS A 481 -11.13 -20.59 21.52
N THR A 482 -11.54 -19.88 20.47
CA THR A 482 -11.77 -20.46 19.15
C THR A 482 -10.53 -20.41 18.25
N GLY A 483 -9.51 -19.63 18.66
CA GLY A 483 -8.32 -19.35 17.85
C GLY A 483 -8.57 -18.32 16.75
N ASP A 484 -9.73 -17.66 16.75
CA ASP A 484 -10.08 -16.60 15.81
C ASP A 484 -9.49 -15.27 16.32
N VAL A 485 -8.17 -15.16 16.27
CA VAL A 485 -7.40 -14.06 16.85
C VAL A 485 -6.64 -13.28 15.78
N TYR A 486 -6.31 -12.03 16.07
CA TYR A 486 -5.52 -11.19 15.16
C TYR A 486 -4.85 -10.03 15.90
N TYR A 487 -3.83 -9.45 15.25
CA TYR A 487 -3.32 -8.13 15.57
C TYR A 487 -3.86 -7.07 14.62
N THR A 488 -4.01 -5.86 15.13
CA THR A 488 -4.46 -4.72 14.33
C THR A 488 -3.41 -4.40 13.27
N ASN A 489 -3.87 -4.14 12.04
CA ASN A 489 -2.98 -3.88 10.91
C ASN A 489 -2.13 -2.60 11.16
N SER A 490 -0.80 -2.72 11.09
CA SER A 490 0.16 -1.60 11.12
C SER A 490 -0.13 -0.52 12.19
N VAL A 491 -0.47 0.70 11.75
CA VAL A 491 -0.74 1.88 12.59
C VAL A 491 -2.24 2.15 12.74
N HIS A 492 -3.09 1.20 12.35
CA HIS A 492 -4.52 1.37 12.47
C HIS A 492 -4.97 1.37 13.93
N PHE A 493 -6.10 2.02 14.18
CA PHE A 493 -6.82 1.87 15.42
C PHE A 493 -7.48 0.49 15.49
N ALA A 494 -7.75 0.02 16.71
CA ALA A 494 -8.55 -1.17 16.91
C ALA A 494 -9.87 -1.06 16.14
N TYR A 495 -10.27 -2.16 15.51
CA TYR A 495 -11.40 -2.16 14.59
C TYR A 495 -12.74 -1.88 15.29
N ASP A 496 -12.85 -2.23 16.57
CA ASP A 496 -13.97 -2.03 17.49
C ASP A 496 -13.84 -0.77 18.35
N SER A 497 -12.92 0.14 18.00
CA SER A 497 -12.63 1.37 18.75
C SER A 497 -13.81 2.35 18.90
N GLY A 498 -14.90 2.19 18.14
CA GLY A 498 -16.02 3.14 18.18
C GLY A 498 -15.71 4.52 17.59
N VAL A 499 -14.50 4.73 17.06
CA VAL A 499 -14.04 6.03 16.54
C VAL A 499 -14.73 6.33 15.20
N ASP A 500 -15.26 7.54 15.08
CA ASP A 500 -15.88 8.03 13.86
C ASP A 500 -14.87 8.24 12.72
N ILE A 501 -15.38 8.41 11.50
CA ILE A 501 -14.57 8.52 10.29
C ILE A 501 -13.64 9.73 10.33
N PHE A 502 -14.12 10.88 10.82
CA PHE A 502 -13.35 12.12 10.79
C PHE A 502 -12.18 12.02 11.75
N THR A 503 -12.43 11.63 13.00
CA THR A 503 -11.35 11.42 13.98
C THR A 503 -10.39 10.33 13.55
N ARG A 504 -10.88 9.24 12.93
CA ARG A 504 -10.03 8.18 12.40
C ARG A 504 -9.10 8.69 11.30
N ILE A 505 -9.63 9.42 10.32
CA ILE A 505 -8.82 9.98 9.23
C ILE A 505 -7.82 10.98 9.77
N GLU A 506 -8.28 11.94 10.59
CA GLU A 506 -7.42 12.97 11.17
C GLU A 506 -6.27 12.34 11.96
N LYS A 507 -6.56 11.50 12.95
CA LYS A 507 -5.53 10.96 13.85
C LYS A 507 -4.64 9.91 13.18
N GLN A 508 -5.17 9.01 12.35
CA GLN A 508 -4.32 8.03 11.64
C GLN A 508 -3.46 8.70 10.57
N SER A 509 -3.95 9.75 9.91
CA SER A 509 -3.15 10.45 8.88
C SER A 509 -1.88 11.08 9.43
N LYS A 510 -1.80 11.34 10.74
CA LYS A 510 -0.58 11.86 11.40
C LYS A 510 0.59 10.89 11.25
N PHE A 511 0.37 9.59 10.99
CA PHE A 511 1.45 8.64 10.74
C PHE A 511 1.99 8.69 9.30
N ASP A 512 1.18 9.13 8.34
CA ASP A 512 1.47 9.04 6.90
C ASP A 512 2.78 9.71 6.49
N PRO A 513 3.19 10.89 7.01
CA PRO A 513 4.46 11.51 6.62
C PRO A 513 5.71 10.66 6.92
N MET A 514 5.62 9.73 7.88
CA MET A 514 6.72 8.83 8.25
C MET A 514 6.72 7.52 7.44
N ILE A 515 5.60 7.17 6.78
CA ILE A 515 5.44 5.91 6.06
C ILE A 515 5.56 6.19 4.55
N GLN A 516 6.80 6.17 4.07
CA GLN A 516 7.17 6.60 2.72
C GLN A 516 6.60 5.72 1.61
N ALA A 517 6.44 4.42 1.87
CA ALA A 517 5.89 3.48 0.91
C ALA A 517 4.35 3.57 0.82
N GLY A 518 3.72 4.64 1.29
CA GLY A 518 2.27 4.85 1.20
C GLY A 518 1.46 4.12 2.28
N THR A 519 0.30 4.70 2.56
CA THR A 519 -0.65 4.28 3.59
C THR A 519 -2.05 4.27 3.01
N ILE A 520 -2.98 3.61 3.68
CA ILE A 520 -4.41 3.63 3.38
C ILE A 520 -5.18 3.82 4.68
N ILE A 521 -6.25 4.61 4.64
CA ILE A 521 -7.21 4.73 5.72
C ILE A 521 -8.56 4.19 5.23
N HIS A 522 -9.12 3.24 5.99
CA HIS A 522 -10.37 2.57 5.63
C HIS A 522 -11.59 3.21 6.31
N ASN A 523 -12.58 3.56 5.49
CA ASN A 523 -13.90 3.99 5.91
C ASN A 523 -14.85 2.79 5.83
N TRP A 524 -15.08 2.12 6.97
CA TRP A 524 -15.92 0.91 7.06
C TRP A 524 -17.41 1.29 7.11
N PHE A 525 -18.02 1.55 5.96
CA PHE A 525 -19.43 1.97 5.89
C PHE A 525 -20.43 0.86 6.25
N GLY A 526 -20.02 -0.40 6.16
CA GLY A 526 -20.93 -1.51 6.39
C GLY A 526 -22.11 -1.45 5.42
N GLU A 527 -23.34 -1.53 5.94
CA GLU A 527 -24.56 -1.43 5.12
C GLU A 527 -24.97 0.00 4.74
N SER A 528 -24.29 1.03 5.27
CA SER A 528 -24.62 2.43 4.97
C SER A 528 -24.28 2.80 3.53
N GLU A 529 -25.18 3.55 2.89
CA GLU A 529 -24.97 4.22 1.61
C GLU A 529 -24.95 5.74 1.85
N PRO A 530 -23.78 6.35 2.07
CA PRO A 530 -23.70 7.77 2.39
C PRO A 530 -24.03 8.66 1.19
N ASP A 531 -24.59 9.86 1.42
CA ASP A 531 -24.82 10.84 0.34
C ASP A 531 -23.47 11.17 -0.36
N TYR A 532 -23.45 11.01 -1.68
CA TYR A 532 -22.25 11.24 -2.50
C TYR A 532 -21.72 12.68 -2.42
N ARG A 533 -22.56 13.68 -2.12
CA ARG A 533 -22.15 15.07 -1.87
C ARG A 533 -21.46 15.21 -0.52
N ALA A 534 -21.85 14.42 0.47
CA ALA A 534 -21.15 14.35 1.74
C ALA A 534 -19.77 13.70 1.57
N LEU A 535 -19.65 12.63 0.76
CA LEU A 535 -18.35 12.08 0.36
C LEU A 535 -17.49 13.08 -0.39
N ALA A 536 -18.08 13.83 -1.34
CA ALA A 536 -17.37 14.86 -2.08
C ALA A 536 -16.78 15.94 -1.14
N SER A 537 -17.54 16.33 -0.13
CA SER A 537 -17.09 17.26 0.92
C SER A 537 -16.02 16.64 1.82
N LEU A 538 -16.19 15.36 2.19
CA LEU A 538 -15.21 14.61 2.98
C LEU A 538 -13.86 14.58 2.28
N TYR A 539 -13.77 14.11 1.03
CA TYR A 539 -12.49 14.01 0.33
C TYR A 539 -11.81 15.38 0.19
N LYS A 540 -12.57 16.45 -0.10
CA LYS A 540 -12.02 17.81 -0.14
C LYS A 540 -11.45 18.24 1.22
N ASN A 541 -12.16 17.98 2.31
CA ASN A 541 -11.69 18.30 3.66
C ASN A 541 -10.46 17.46 4.05
N VAL A 542 -10.43 16.18 3.69
CA VAL A 542 -9.27 15.31 3.91
C VAL A 542 -8.05 15.83 3.14
N PHE A 543 -8.24 16.24 1.89
CA PHE A 543 -7.19 16.86 1.09
C PHE A 543 -6.63 18.13 1.74
N LEU A 544 -7.51 19.03 2.20
CA LEU A 544 -7.13 20.34 2.73
C LEU A 544 -6.56 20.33 4.15
N HIS A 545 -7.04 19.43 5.02
CA HIS A 545 -6.83 19.55 6.46
C HIS A 545 -6.04 18.41 7.10
N THR A 546 -5.72 17.35 6.35
CA THR A 546 -5.03 16.17 6.88
C THR A 546 -3.79 15.83 6.07
N ALA A 547 -2.95 14.94 6.61
CA ALA A 547 -1.81 14.38 5.89
C ALA A 547 -2.17 13.10 5.11
N ALA A 548 -3.46 12.74 5.05
CA ALA A 548 -3.89 11.44 4.55
C ALA A 548 -3.44 11.23 3.11
N VAL A 549 -2.72 10.14 2.83
CA VAL A 549 -2.19 9.84 1.48
C VAL A 549 -3.24 9.12 0.63
N GLN A 550 -4.00 8.20 1.22
CA GLN A 550 -5.04 7.46 0.52
C GLN A 550 -6.19 7.10 1.46
N THR A 551 -7.42 7.19 0.96
CA THR A 551 -8.61 6.66 1.65
C THR A 551 -9.35 5.66 0.77
N ALA A 552 -10.00 4.69 1.40
CA ALA A 552 -10.84 3.73 0.70
C ALA A 552 -12.15 3.48 1.45
N ASP A 553 -13.24 3.54 0.69
CA ASP A 553 -14.58 3.31 1.18
C ASP A 553 -14.95 1.84 1.05
N SER A 554 -15.39 1.25 2.15
CA SER A 554 -15.53 -0.20 2.29
C SER A 554 -16.95 -0.55 2.76
N PRO A 555 -17.92 -0.63 1.83
CA PRO A 555 -19.23 -1.14 2.14
C PRO A 555 -19.27 -2.68 2.19
N ASP A 556 -20.24 -3.18 2.95
CA ASP A 556 -20.64 -4.58 3.00
C ASP A 556 -21.73 -4.84 1.97
N MET A 557 -21.61 -5.94 1.23
CA MET A 557 -22.52 -6.27 0.14
C MET A 557 -22.90 -7.75 0.17
N THR A 558 -24.13 -8.03 -0.23
CA THR A 558 -24.64 -9.37 -0.54
C THR A 558 -25.02 -9.43 -2.01
N VAL A 559 -24.50 -10.43 -2.73
CA VAL A 559 -24.82 -10.67 -4.14
C VAL A 559 -25.60 -11.97 -4.27
N CYS A 560 -26.70 -11.94 -5.01
CA CYS A 560 -27.51 -13.12 -5.32
C CYS A 560 -27.13 -13.72 -6.66
N CYS A 561 -26.76 -15.00 -6.65
CA CYS A 561 -26.37 -15.75 -7.83
C CYS A 561 -27.56 -16.18 -8.71
N ASP A 562 -28.78 -16.19 -8.17
CA ASP A 562 -29.97 -16.65 -8.91
C ASP A 562 -30.66 -15.51 -9.68
N CYS A 563 -30.77 -14.32 -9.07
CA CYS A 563 -31.43 -13.17 -9.71
C CYS A 563 -30.47 -12.03 -10.10
N GLY A 564 -29.17 -12.23 -9.88
CA GLY A 564 -28.11 -11.30 -10.31
C GLY A 564 -28.18 -9.93 -9.66
N THR A 565 -28.75 -9.79 -8.46
CA THR A 565 -28.83 -8.49 -7.77
C THR A 565 -27.88 -8.39 -6.59
N MET A 566 -27.30 -7.21 -6.44
CA MET A 566 -26.50 -6.81 -5.29
C MET A 566 -27.33 -5.96 -4.32
N HIS A 567 -27.14 -6.19 -3.02
CA HIS A 567 -27.79 -5.50 -1.92
C HIS A 567 -26.75 -5.04 -0.90
N ARG A 568 -27.01 -3.89 -0.27
CA ARG A 568 -26.21 -3.38 0.86
C ARG A 568 -26.36 -4.26 2.09
N GLY A 569 -25.27 -4.45 2.83
CA GLY A 569 -25.23 -5.24 4.06
C GLY A 569 -25.06 -6.74 3.82
N PHE A 570 -24.80 -7.47 4.91
CA PHE A 570 -24.74 -8.93 4.90
C PHE A 570 -26.12 -9.48 5.24
N HIS A 571 -26.69 -10.26 4.32
CA HIS A 571 -27.99 -10.90 4.47
C HIS A 571 -27.84 -12.42 4.45
N ASP A 572 -28.76 -13.12 5.11
CA ASP A 572 -28.82 -14.60 5.07
C ASP A 572 -29.60 -15.14 3.86
N SER A 573 -30.31 -14.26 3.13
CA SER A 573 -31.03 -14.57 1.89
C SER A 573 -31.18 -13.32 1.04
N CYS A 574 -31.41 -13.47 -0.27
CA CYS A 574 -31.58 -12.35 -1.18
C CYS A 574 -32.85 -11.54 -0.83
N PRO A 575 -32.74 -10.22 -0.56
CA PRO A 575 -33.90 -9.38 -0.28
C PRO A 575 -34.93 -9.28 -1.41
N LYS A 576 -34.54 -9.58 -2.67
CA LYS A 576 -35.42 -9.51 -3.85
C LYS A 576 -36.16 -10.82 -4.14
N CYS A 577 -35.48 -11.97 -4.08
CA CYS A 577 -36.05 -13.25 -4.50
C CYS A 577 -36.05 -14.34 -3.41
N ALA A 578 -35.61 -14.01 -2.19
CA ALA A 578 -35.47 -14.92 -1.04
C ALA A 578 -34.52 -16.12 -1.25
N SER A 579 -33.76 -16.15 -2.35
CA SER A 579 -32.76 -17.21 -2.59
C SER A 579 -31.68 -17.21 -1.51
N LYS A 580 -31.22 -18.40 -1.14
CA LYS A 580 -30.04 -18.63 -0.28
C LYS A 580 -28.75 -18.80 -1.08
N ASN A 581 -28.83 -18.83 -2.41
CA ASN A 581 -27.66 -18.86 -3.29
C ASN A 581 -27.08 -17.44 -3.40
N ILE A 582 -26.37 -17.05 -2.34
CA ILE A 582 -25.78 -15.72 -2.16
C ILE A 582 -24.32 -15.83 -1.75
N TYR A 583 -23.55 -14.77 -1.98
CA TYR A 583 -22.27 -14.56 -1.33
C TYR A 583 -22.16 -13.15 -0.79
N CYS A 584 -21.34 -12.99 0.25
CA CYS A 584 -21.03 -11.69 0.84
C CYS A 584 -19.64 -11.24 0.39
N GLU A 585 -19.53 -9.97 0.01
CA GLU A 585 -18.27 -9.34 -0.35
C GLU A 585 -18.07 -8.03 0.41
N THR A 586 -16.84 -7.76 0.78
CA THR A 586 -16.39 -6.48 1.35
C THR A 586 -14.88 -6.40 1.18
N ARG A 587 -14.26 -5.30 1.62
CA ARG A 587 -12.81 -5.11 1.50
C ARG A 587 -12.07 -5.89 2.59
N VAL A 588 -11.14 -6.78 2.21
CA VAL A 588 -10.32 -7.55 3.18
C VAL A 588 -9.30 -6.63 3.86
N THR A 589 -8.24 -6.23 3.16
CA THR A 589 -7.18 -5.34 3.67
C THR A 589 -6.88 -4.19 2.70
N GLY A 590 -7.45 -4.25 1.50
CA GLY A 590 -7.12 -3.32 0.42
C GLY A 590 -7.72 -3.67 -0.94
N TYR A 591 -8.59 -4.68 -1.05
CA TYR A 591 -9.38 -5.03 -2.24
C TYR A 591 -10.65 -5.78 -1.83
N PHE A 592 -11.66 -5.78 -2.70
CA PHE A 592 -12.89 -6.54 -2.47
C PHE A 592 -12.65 -8.01 -2.69
N SER A 593 -13.13 -8.85 -1.77
CA SER A 593 -13.14 -10.29 -1.95
C SER A 593 -14.32 -10.91 -1.19
N GLN A 594 -14.65 -12.14 -1.54
CA GLN A 594 -15.72 -12.89 -0.87
C GLN A 594 -15.28 -13.30 0.52
N THR A 595 -16.10 -13.00 1.53
CA THR A 595 -15.76 -13.23 2.95
C THR A 595 -15.60 -14.72 3.28
N SER A 596 -16.26 -15.61 2.53
CA SER A 596 -16.16 -17.06 2.67
C SER A 596 -14.74 -17.61 2.45
N GLY A 597 -13.87 -16.85 1.77
CA GLY A 597 -12.48 -17.24 1.49
C GLY A 597 -11.45 -16.74 2.49
N TRP A 598 -11.87 -16.06 3.55
CA TRP A 598 -10.95 -15.34 4.42
C TRP A 598 -10.34 -16.21 5.52
N THR A 599 -9.18 -15.79 6.03
CA THR A 599 -8.58 -16.41 7.22
C THR A 599 -9.50 -16.21 8.44
N LYS A 600 -9.38 -17.10 9.43
CA LYS A 600 -10.03 -16.95 10.73
C LYS A 600 -9.76 -15.60 11.39
N GLY A 601 -8.52 -15.11 11.30
CA GLY A 601 -8.15 -13.80 11.83
C GLY A 601 -8.86 -12.65 11.12
N LYS A 602 -9.02 -12.70 9.80
CA LYS A 602 -9.77 -11.66 9.05
C LYS A 602 -11.28 -11.76 9.24
N LEU A 603 -11.82 -12.95 9.48
CA LEU A 603 -13.21 -13.11 9.90
C LEU A 603 -13.45 -12.57 11.32
N ALA A 604 -12.50 -12.72 12.24
CA ALA A 604 -12.56 -12.08 13.56
C ALA A 604 -12.48 -10.56 13.43
N GLU A 605 -11.52 -10.05 12.67
CA GLU A 605 -11.41 -8.62 12.37
C GLU A 605 -12.71 -8.06 11.77
N LEU A 606 -13.34 -8.77 10.83
CA LEU A 606 -14.59 -8.35 10.21
C LEU A 606 -15.71 -8.18 11.23
N LYS A 607 -15.81 -9.08 12.22
CA LYS A 607 -16.81 -9.00 13.30
C LYS A 607 -16.57 -7.79 14.20
N ASP A 608 -15.30 -7.45 14.43
CA ASP A 608 -14.91 -6.35 15.30
C ASP A 608 -14.97 -4.98 14.59
N ARG A 609 -15.14 -4.92 13.26
CA ARG A 609 -15.24 -3.64 12.53
C ARG A 609 -16.42 -2.81 12.98
N THR A 610 -16.11 -1.66 13.58
CA THR A 610 -17.06 -0.57 13.84
C THR A 610 -17.58 -0.04 12.51
N LYS A 611 -18.85 -0.32 12.23
CA LYS A 611 -19.58 0.22 11.08
C LYS A 611 -19.96 1.67 11.38
N VAL A 612 -19.67 2.55 10.45
CA VAL A 612 -19.79 4.01 10.62
C VAL A 612 -20.76 4.58 9.60
N ASN A 613 -21.63 5.49 10.04
CA ASN A 613 -22.51 6.27 9.17
C ASN A 613 -21.99 7.71 9.04
N LEU A 614 -22.10 8.30 7.84
CA LEU A 614 -21.84 9.72 7.60
C LEU A 614 -23.08 10.53 7.99
N GLU A 615 -23.37 10.62 9.29
CA GLU A 615 -24.29 11.63 9.78
C GLU A 615 -23.53 12.95 9.95
N MET A 616 -24.07 14.06 9.41
CA MET A 616 -23.53 15.40 9.65
C MET A 616 -23.71 15.78 11.13
N ARG A 617 -22.78 15.36 11.99
CA ARG A 617 -22.63 15.95 13.32
C ARG A 617 -21.63 17.10 13.22
N ARG A 618 -22.04 18.26 13.74
CA ARG A 618 -21.16 19.41 13.93
C ARG A 618 -19.99 18.97 14.83
N TYR A 619 -18.79 19.06 14.27
CA TYR A 619 -17.54 18.72 14.93
C TYR A 619 -17.20 19.75 16.00
N ILE A 620 -16.80 19.28 17.18
CA ILE A 620 -16.11 20.05 18.22
C ILE A 620 -14.79 19.31 18.43
N MET A 621 -13.67 19.99 18.16
CA MET A 621 -12.33 19.48 18.45
C MET A 621 -12.22 19.23 19.95
N SER A 622 -11.84 18.01 20.34
CA SER A 622 -11.48 17.72 21.73
C SER A 622 -9.97 17.94 21.87
N GLY A 623 -9.56 19.16 22.18
CA GLY A 623 -8.21 19.46 22.67
C GLY A 623 -7.94 18.86 24.05
N PHE A 624 -6.66 18.75 24.42
CA PHE A 624 -6.24 18.47 25.79
C PHE A 624 -6.88 19.48 26.77
N ASN A 625 -7.10 19.05 28.01
CA ASN A 625 -7.29 19.93 29.17
C ASN A 625 -5.95 20.62 29.55
N ALA A 626 -5.29 21.27 28.60
CA ALA A 626 -4.10 22.08 28.84
C ALA A 626 -4.47 23.55 28.62
N THR A 627 -4.40 24.34 29.70
CA THR A 627 -4.69 25.78 29.69
C THR A 627 -3.55 26.63 29.13
N GLU A 628 -2.36 26.05 28.95
CA GLU A 628 -1.16 26.78 28.53
C GLU A 628 -0.96 26.77 27.00
N GLU A 629 -0.70 27.95 26.46
CA GLU A 629 -0.31 28.13 25.06
C GLU A 629 1.19 27.85 24.91
N LYS A 630 1.54 27.01 23.94
CA LYS A 630 2.94 26.74 23.55
C LYS A 630 3.18 27.25 22.14
N VAL A 631 4.34 27.85 21.93
CA VAL A 631 4.81 28.28 20.61
C VAL A 631 5.95 27.36 20.20
N TYR A 632 5.85 26.78 19.01
CA TYR A 632 6.84 25.89 18.41
C TYR A 632 7.44 26.53 17.17
N PHE A 633 8.76 26.46 17.05
CA PHE A 633 9.48 26.74 15.81
C PHE A 633 10.01 25.44 15.22
N PHE A 634 9.43 25.01 14.10
CA PHE A 634 9.91 23.88 13.34
C PHE A 634 10.93 24.37 12.32
N GLY A 635 12.19 23.95 12.48
CA GLY A 635 13.30 24.38 11.63
C GLY A 635 14.10 23.20 11.11
N LYS A 636 14.72 23.38 9.94
CA LYS A 636 15.68 22.42 9.37
C LYS A 636 17.11 22.79 9.78
N GLN A 637 17.95 21.82 10.10
CA GLN A 637 19.40 22.06 10.24
C GLN A 637 20.04 22.45 8.90
N ASN A 638 21.04 23.34 8.94
CA ASN A 638 21.76 23.86 7.76
C ASN A 638 20.83 24.57 6.75
N CYS A 639 19.77 25.19 7.26
CA CYS A 639 18.86 26.01 6.49
C CYS A 639 19.21 27.47 6.81
N PRO A 640 19.81 28.24 5.88
CA PRO A 640 20.28 29.59 6.16
C PRO A 640 19.18 30.49 6.73
N LYS A 641 17.96 30.39 6.19
CA LYS A 641 16.78 31.10 6.72
C LYS A 641 16.42 30.65 8.14
N CYS A 642 16.50 29.35 8.42
CA CYS A 642 16.21 28.79 9.74
C CYS A 642 17.26 29.22 10.77
N ASP A 643 18.53 29.28 10.37
CA ASP A 643 19.65 29.71 11.22
C ASP A 643 19.59 31.22 11.51
N GLU A 644 19.18 32.03 10.53
CA GLU A 644 18.89 33.45 10.72
C GLU A 644 17.71 33.68 11.67
N LEU A 645 16.62 32.91 11.51
CA LEU A 645 15.45 32.96 12.38
C LEU A 645 15.77 32.50 13.80
N LYS A 646 16.58 31.43 13.95
CA LYS A 646 17.11 30.96 15.24
C LYS A 646 17.84 32.07 15.99
N LYS A 647 18.71 32.82 15.30
CA LYS A 647 19.42 33.96 15.90
C LYS A 647 18.47 35.05 16.36
N HIS A 648 17.46 35.39 15.56
CA HIS A 648 16.44 36.38 15.95
C HIS A 648 15.60 35.91 17.15
N ILE A 649 15.24 34.63 17.22
CA ILE A 649 14.52 34.06 18.37
C ILE A 649 15.38 34.14 19.63
N GLN A 650 16.67 33.80 19.56
CA GLN A 650 17.58 33.85 20.71
C GLN A 650 17.80 35.29 21.24
N GLN A 651 17.64 36.30 20.37
CA GLN A 651 17.76 37.72 20.71
C GLN A 651 16.42 38.33 21.16
N SER A 652 15.31 37.59 21.09
CA SER A 652 13.97 38.05 21.48
C SER A 652 13.77 37.98 22.99
N GLU A 653 13.05 38.96 23.56
CA GLU A 653 12.61 38.94 24.96
C GLU A 653 11.68 37.76 25.26
N ASN A 654 11.06 37.16 24.23
CA ASN A 654 10.12 36.05 24.35
C ASN A 654 10.75 34.68 24.04
N LYS A 655 12.09 34.55 24.00
CA LYS A 655 12.78 33.30 23.62
C LYS A 655 12.32 32.09 24.45
N ASP A 656 12.06 32.27 25.75
CA ASP A 656 11.70 31.19 26.67
C ASP A 656 10.27 30.68 26.45
N ARG A 657 9.45 31.41 25.68
CA ARG A 657 8.11 30.98 25.26
C ARG A 657 8.10 30.16 23.97
N ILE A 658 9.24 30.09 23.26
CA ILE A 658 9.36 29.43 21.96
C ILE A 658 10.17 28.14 22.11
N THR A 659 9.50 27.00 21.90
CA THR A 659 10.14 25.68 21.85
C THR A 659 10.70 25.43 20.45
N MET A 660 12.01 25.20 20.38
CA MET A 660 12.70 24.88 19.14
C MET A 660 12.55 23.39 18.84
N VAL A 661 12.09 23.05 17.64
CA VAL A 661 11.81 21.67 17.24
C VAL A 661 12.70 21.28 16.05
N ASP A 662 13.53 20.25 16.23
CA ASP A 662 14.33 19.65 15.16
C ASP A 662 13.65 18.39 14.63
N THR A 663 13.15 18.44 13.40
CA THR A 663 12.44 17.30 12.80
C THR A 663 13.36 16.14 12.41
N LYS A 664 14.68 16.23 12.67
CA LYS A 664 15.59 15.09 12.57
C LYS A 664 15.59 14.20 13.80
N ASP A 665 15.21 14.73 14.97
CA ASP A 665 15.06 13.91 16.16
C ASP A 665 13.67 13.23 16.17
N ASN A 666 13.53 12.19 16.99
CA ASN A 666 12.30 11.37 16.98
C ASN A 666 11.10 12.13 17.55
N GLU A 667 11.31 12.97 18.56
CA GLU A 667 10.24 13.68 19.26
C GLU A 667 9.72 14.85 18.42
N GLY A 668 10.62 15.61 17.81
CA GLY A 668 10.33 16.69 16.89
C GLY A 668 9.73 16.22 15.57
N LEU A 669 10.15 15.06 15.04
CA LEU A 669 9.45 14.43 13.92
C LEU A 669 8.02 14.01 14.31
N ALA A 670 7.86 13.35 15.47
CA ALA A 670 6.53 12.98 15.98
C ALA A 670 5.64 14.20 16.21
N LEU A 671 6.20 15.30 16.74
CA LEU A 671 5.49 16.55 16.98
C LEU A 671 5.09 17.25 15.68
N ALA A 672 5.99 17.27 14.68
CA ALA A 672 5.69 17.82 13.35
C ALA A 672 4.55 17.04 12.70
N CYS A 673 4.58 15.71 12.80
CA CYS A 673 3.52 14.83 12.32
C CYS A 673 2.20 15.05 13.08
N TYR A 674 2.25 15.18 14.41
CA TYR A 674 1.08 15.44 15.25
C TYR A 674 0.37 16.73 14.82
N TYR A 675 1.11 17.80 14.54
CA TYR A 675 0.54 19.09 14.11
C TYR A 675 0.42 19.26 12.58
N ASN A 676 0.57 18.18 11.80
CA ASN A 676 0.52 18.22 10.34
C ASN A 676 1.43 19.33 9.73
N VAL A 677 2.69 19.36 10.16
CA VAL A 677 3.73 20.28 9.67
C VAL A 677 4.57 19.57 8.61
N SER A 678 4.27 19.85 7.35
CA SER A 678 4.93 19.25 6.17
C SER A 678 5.96 20.16 5.50
N GLU A 679 5.79 21.47 5.59
CA GLU A 679 6.73 22.46 5.06
C GLU A 679 7.52 23.12 6.20
N LEU A 680 8.80 23.40 5.96
CA LEU A 680 9.69 24.04 6.93
C LEU A 680 10.38 25.25 6.27
N PRO A 681 10.66 26.34 7.01
CA PRO A 681 10.38 26.53 8.44
C PRO A 681 8.94 27.00 8.74
N VAL A 682 8.41 26.59 9.90
CA VAL A 682 7.05 26.94 10.36
C VAL A 682 7.07 27.39 11.82
N MET A 683 6.32 28.46 12.12
CA MET A 683 5.94 28.82 13.48
C MET A 683 4.52 28.35 13.75
N LEU A 684 4.32 27.73 14.90
CA LEU A 684 3.03 27.16 15.28
C LEU A 684 2.72 27.51 16.74
N LYS A 685 1.58 28.14 16.97
CA LYS A 685 1.02 28.36 18.29
C LYS A 685 -0.07 27.32 18.52
N ALA A 686 0.03 26.56 19.60
CA ALA A 686 -0.95 25.55 19.96
C ALA A 686 -1.35 25.64 21.44
N ARG A 687 -2.59 25.23 21.73
CA ARG A 687 -3.10 25.06 23.09
C ARG A 687 -3.78 23.71 23.16
N GLY A 688 -3.29 22.87 24.05
CA GLY A 688 -3.84 21.53 24.23
C GLY A 688 -3.97 20.71 22.96
N GLY A 689 -2.93 20.67 22.12
CA GLY A 689 -2.93 19.91 20.86
C GLY A 689 -3.70 20.57 19.71
N GLU A 690 -4.50 21.62 19.98
CA GLU A 690 -5.17 22.40 18.94
C GLU A 690 -4.27 23.51 18.41
N ILE A 691 -4.27 23.68 17.08
CA ILE A 691 -3.51 24.74 16.41
C ILE A 691 -4.28 26.05 16.52
N ILE A 692 -3.76 27.02 17.27
CA ILE A 692 -4.31 28.38 17.35
C ILE A 692 -3.89 29.18 16.12
N SER A 693 -2.60 29.13 15.75
CA SER A 693 -2.09 29.75 14.54
C SER A 693 -0.90 28.96 13.99
N LYS A 694 -0.82 28.85 12.66
CA LYS A 694 0.28 28.25 11.93
C LYS A 694 0.73 29.23 10.86
N THR A 695 2.01 29.51 10.77
CA THR A 695 2.56 30.46 9.80
C THR A 695 3.80 29.90 9.13
N GLU A 696 3.68 29.70 7.82
CA GLU A 696 4.80 29.42 6.94
C GLU A 696 5.62 30.69 6.76
N LEU A 697 6.89 30.66 7.15
CA LEU A 697 7.75 31.84 7.12
C LEU A 697 8.33 32.05 5.72
N LYS A 698 7.46 32.37 4.75
CA LYS A 698 7.84 32.69 3.37
C LYS A 698 8.22 34.18 3.16
N GLY A 699 7.95 35.10 4.10
CA GLY A 699 8.18 36.54 3.86
C GLY A 699 8.39 37.52 5.03
N SER A 700 7.91 37.31 6.27
CA SER A 700 8.25 38.26 7.37
C SER A 700 8.01 37.72 8.79
N PHE A 701 9.03 37.14 9.41
CA PHE A 701 9.01 36.68 10.80
C PHE A 701 8.64 37.76 11.82
N LEU A 702 9.13 38.99 11.63
CA LEU A 702 8.85 40.13 12.52
C LEU A 702 7.36 40.50 12.59
N LYS A 703 6.62 40.35 11.48
CA LYS A 703 5.17 40.61 11.44
C LYS A 703 4.40 39.58 12.26
N TRP A 704 4.81 38.31 12.17
CA TRP A 704 4.19 37.24 12.93
C TRP A 704 4.42 37.39 14.44
N MET A 705 5.66 37.67 14.84
CA MET A 705 6.03 37.89 16.25
C MET A 705 5.13 38.94 16.91
N LYS A 706 4.99 40.13 16.31
CA LYS A 706 4.14 41.22 16.85
C LYS A 706 2.66 40.86 17.00
N GLN A 707 2.17 39.84 16.29
CA GLN A 707 0.75 39.46 16.25
C GLN A 707 0.43 38.28 17.17
N ASN A 708 1.41 37.47 17.57
CA ASN A 708 1.17 36.15 18.17
C ASN A 708 1.92 35.90 19.48
N VAL A 709 2.95 36.71 19.77
CA VAL A 709 3.83 36.61 20.93
C VAL A 709 3.90 37.98 21.61
#